data_AF-A0A949QEW8-F1
#
_entry.id   AF-A0A949QEW8-F1
#
_cell.length_a   1.000
_cell.length_b   1.000
_cell.length_c   1.000
_cell.angle_alpha   90.00
_cell.angle_beta   90.00
_cell.angle_gamma   90.00
#
_symmetry.space_group_name_H-M   'P 1'
#
loop_
_entity.id
_entity.type
_entity.pdbx_description
1 polymer ?
#
loop_
_entity_poly.entity_id
_entity_poly.type
_entity_poly.pdbx_seq_one_letter_code
_entity_poly.pdbx_strand_id
1 'polypeptide(L)'
;MKYGYIVLLYIEIDAFIQTFCSKFLMEINAPSESVKLQPLCGQQQLFIDISGIIGEDVKTGIQRVVRSIVMELLERPPQEIIVEPVYFEQTEQGINYRYAKEFARHLLSKHEERPLPLLDKPIEIKKGDIFLGLDLCYHVRYARQFFNTFHHAGGRVFFVVYDLLPFLLSHCFPTKSARRHSEWMNMVAEYDGVLCISRAVADDVKKWFYRVQPIRTSPYHIGWFHLGADIEQSLPTKGFPDRFDENLLRLTEATTILMVGTIEPRKGHLLLLKAFEILWLTGTRVNLVIVGKKGWLVEKLAKRMKRHNKFNRSFYWYQGLSDEALIKLYTLADGVVMASEGEGFGLPLIEAAQYGCPILALDLPVFREVAGEHATYFSVNSPLKLSRVLKAWIITLKNGSAPQSTGMNWMSWKESSDQIIKLLTDSNDKNWLYQCEKIGTSKPAEPPIWNGTLRTIAVDLTPIMPDVNYGEYKIFVLELLRMLAKIKPKTSFILLTKESSNKELAFLDRPNMRRMVVLNDSNARENRADNFVMLMMAEWTRFARRWKKGVMKRLNNRNYTSWRMLQDMGVNLLFSPFFSLDFAESGVPRVCSIYDLQYKTHPDFFKPGDDLHHERSFIDGAHSSVLDAISRHLSHSAITHGNLDPSYIRTCYLNIAQEYWELFKDAASRCPVIRSPAWNGWKMENDPAESSLKMSIVTPSFNQCQFIERALLSVARQQVKDIEHIVIDGGSTDGTVDLLTRFKPAVRWISEKNEGQSHAVNKGLQAATGDIIGWLNSNDIYYPSAVRRVTAFFETHPDVDIAYGMADHIDIDDRPFEAYPTEPWDLERLHNSCFICQPALFFRRRVIEQHGLLDESLRYCMDYEYWLRLGRAGLRFAYLDEKLAGSRLYAKNKTAGSRIKVISEINDMFKKKFGKVPEQWLKSYTLASMQRGQERQATSQAEFHLRVAIAKLRWKWLYRN
;
A
#
# COMPACT_ATOMS: atom_id res chain seq x y z
N MET A 1 -12.33 1.16 -15.36
CA MET A 1 -12.68 0.03 -14.46
C MET A 1 -13.87 -0.71 -15.05
N LYS A 2 -13.66 -1.77 -15.86
CA LYS A 2 -14.72 -2.70 -16.26
C LYS A 2 -14.11 -4.10 -16.51
N TYR A 3 -14.57 -5.04 -15.67
CA TYR A 3 -14.54 -6.51 -15.73
C TYR A 3 -13.21 -7.28 -15.70
N GLY A 4 -13.13 -8.22 -14.75
CA GLY A 4 -12.03 -9.17 -14.64
C GLY A 4 -11.88 -9.82 -13.26
N TYR A 5 -12.97 -10.15 -12.56
CA TYR A 5 -12.88 -10.97 -11.35
C TYR A 5 -14.15 -11.80 -11.24
N ILE A 6 -14.03 -13.12 -11.42
CA ILE A 6 -14.72 -14.22 -10.71
C ILE A 6 -14.33 -15.53 -11.42
N VAL A 7 -13.53 -16.41 -10.78
CA VAL A 7 -13.50 -17.87 -11.06
C VAL A 7 -13.13 -18.71 -9.81
N LEU A 8 -14.14 -19.03 -8.99
CA LEU A 8 -14.45 -20.28 -8.20
C LEU A 8 -13.56 -20.76 -7.03
N LEU A 9 -14.03 -20.73 -5.76
CA LEU A 9 -14.78 -21.74 -5.00
C LEU A 9 -14.39 -23.18 -5.30
N TYR A 10 -13.78 -23.89 -4.33
CA TYR A 10 -14.15 -25.28 -3.99
C TYR A 10 -13.46 -25.96 -2.77
N ILE A 11 -12.50 -25.37 -2.04
CA ILE A 11 -11.89 -26.08 -0.88
C ILE A 11 -12.52 -25.72 0.47
N GLU A 12 -13.26 -24.62 0.54
CA GLU A 12 -13.80 -24.11 1.79
C GLU A 12 -15.32 -24.19 1.88
N ILE A 13 -16.04 -25.07 1.16
CA ILE A 13 -17.47 -25.25 1.50
C ILE A 13 -17.62 -26.14 2.74
N ASP A 14 -16.70 -27.08 2.98
CA ASP A 14 -16.62 -27.77 4.28
C ASP A 14 -16.13 -26.84 5.38
N ALA A 15 -15.22 -25.89 5.11
CA ALA A 15 -14.81 -24.87 6.08
C ALA A 15 -15.85 -23.75 6.25
N PHE A 16 -16.59 -23.38 5.21
CA PHE A 16 -17.73 -22.44 5.24
C PHE A 16 -18.84 -23.07 6.05
N ILE A 17 -19.17 -24.34 5.85
CA ILE A 17 -20.20 -25.05 6.61
C ILE A 17 -19.73 -25.45 8.01
N GLN A 18 -18.48 -25.88 8.20
CA GLN A 18 -17.93 -26.13 9.52
C GLN A 18 -17.76 -24.83 10.28
N THR A 19 -17.34 -23.71 9.70
CA THR A 19 -17.24 -22.41 10.39
C THR A 19 -18.61 -21.78 10.61
N PHE A 20 -19.55 -21.93 9.66
CA PHE A 20 -20.95 -21.53 9.80
C PHE A 20 -21.68 -22.35 10.87
N CYS A 21 -21.34 -23.63 11.06
CA CYS A 21 -21.91 -24.48 12.12
C CYS A 21 -21.10 -24.47 13.44
N SER A 22 -19.77 -24.34 13.43
CA SER A 22 -18.89 -24.46 14.60
C SER A 22 -18.77 -23.15 15.37
N LYS A 23 -18.66 -22.00 14.68
CA LYS A 23 -18.68 -20.69 15.36
C LYS A 23 -20.06 -20.31 15.87
N PHE A 24 -21.11 -21.02 15.46
CA PHE A 24 -22.46 -20.87 16.02
C PHE A 24 -22.74 -21.82 17.20
N LEU A 25 -21.88 -22.82 17.46
CA LEU A 25 -22.14 -23.86 18.47
C LEU A 25 -21.03 -24.09 19.52
N MET A 26 -19.86 -23.45 19.45
CA MET A 26 -18.70 -23.77 20.33
C MET A 26 -18.15 -22.62 21.18
N GLU A 27 -18.98 -21.68 21.63
CA GLU A 27 -18.60 -20.76 22.74
C GLU A 27 -19.48 -20.98 23.98
N ILE A 28 -19.68 -22.23 24.38
CA ILE A 28 -20.06 -22.57 25.76
C ILE A 28 -19.25 -23.80 26.20
N ASN A 29 -18.37 -23.57 27.19
CA ASN A 29 -17.63 -24.53 28.03
C ASN A 29 -16.39 -25.24 27.47
N ALA A 30 -15.19 -24.68 27.75
CA ALA A 30 -14.13 -25.34 28.55
C ALA A 30 -12.84 -24.47 28.60
N PRO A 31 -12.05 -24.51 29.70
CA PRO A 31 -11.03 -23.51 30.01
C PRO A 31 -9.70 -23.79 29.28
N SER A 32 -9.09 -22.76 28.70
CA SER A 32 -7.71 -22.82 28.23
C SER A 32 -6.74 -22.75 29.41
N GLU A 33 -5.76 -23.65 29.42
CA GLU A 33 -4.70 -23.74 30.42
C GLU A 33 -4.09 -22.38 30.76
N SER A 34 -4.11 -22.08 32.05
CA SER A 34 -3.55 -20.87 32.64
C SER A 34 -2.04 -20.82 32.43
N VAL A 35 -1.57 -19.88 31.61
CA VAL A 35 -0.29 -19.23 31.89
C VAL A 35 -0.48 -18.54 33.24
N LYS A 36 0.19 -19.02 34.28
CA LYS A 36 0.16 -18.38 35.61
C LYS A 36 0.77 -16.99 35.48
N LEU A 37 -0.09 -15.99 35.27
CA LEU A 37 0.22 -14.60 35.53
C LEU A 37 0.44 -14.46 37.03
N GLN A 38 1.70 -14.26 37.45
CA GLN A 38 1.97 -13.80 38.80
C GLN A 38 1.49 -12.34 38.90
N PRO A 39 0.66 -11.99 39.91
CA PRO A 39 0.39 -10.59 40.20
C PRO A 39 1.64 -10.02 40.87
N LEU A 40 2.44 -9.24 40.13
CA LEU A 40 3.53 -8.47 40.72
C LEU A 40 3.11 -7.00 40.78
N CYS A 41 2.87 -6.57 42.01
CA CYS A 41 2.90 -5.18 42.45
C CYS A 41 4.17 -4.51 41.90
N GLY A 42 4.01 -3.57 40.96
CA GLY A 42 5.11 -2.83 40.35
C GLY A 42 4.60 -1.58 39.66
N GLN A 43 5.38 -0.50 39.72
CA GLN A 43 5.13 0.79 39.08
C GLN A 43 5.02 0.64 37.55
N GLN A 44 4.09 1.35 36.91
CA GLN A 44 3.83 1.30 35.46
C GLN A 44 5.07 1.74 34.66
N GLN A 45 5.41 1.06 33.56
CA GLN A 45 6.53 1.44 32.71
C GLN A 45 6.05 2.19 31.46
N LEU A 46 6.80 3.22 31.06
CA LEU A 46 6.69 3.90 29.77
C LEU A 46 7.93 3.58 28.93
N PHE A 47 7.77 2.71 27.95
CA PHE A 47 8.81 2.37 26.99
C PHE A 47 8.85 3.39 25.86
N ILE A 48 10.00 4.05 25.66
CA ILE A 48 10.17 5.06 24.62
C ILE A 48 11.10 4.54 23.53
N ASP A 49 10.58 4.37 22.31
CA ASP A 49 11.37 3.90 21.18
C ASP A 49 12.37 4.95 20.70
N ILE A 50 13.66 4.60 20.75
CA ILE A 50 14.80 5.40 20.27
C ILE A 50 15.63 4.65 19.20
N SER A 51 15.02 3.67 18.52
CA SER A 51 15.73 2.78 17.61
C SER A 51 16.45 3.50 16.46
N GLY A 52 15.89 4.59 15.93
CA GLY A 52 16.52 5.35 14.84
C GLY A 52 17.75 6.14 15.32
N ILE A 53 17.78 6.60 16.57
CA ILE A 53 18.98 7.18 17.19
C ILE A 53 20.06 6.11 17.37
N ILE A 54 19.72 4.91 17.83
CA ILE A 54 20.74 3.88 18.07
C ILE A 54 21.31 3.33 16.75
N GLY A 55 20.46 3.12 15.74
CA GLY A 55 20.83 2.50 14.46
C GLY A 55 21.67 3.38 13.53
N GLU A 56 21.10 4.47 13.02
CA GLU A 56 21.74 5.28 11.96
C GLU A 56 22.11 6.71 12.40
N ASP A 57 21.57 7.21 13.52
CA ASP A 57 21.68 8.60 14.01
C ASP A 57 21.94 9.66 12.91
N VAL A 58 20.99 9.79 12.00
CA VAL A 58 21.09 10.69 10.85
C VAL A 58 21.03 12.19 11.21
N LYS A 59 21.00 12.53 12.52
CA LYS A 59 20.96 13.90 13.08
C LYS A 59 19.99 14.80 12.30
N THR A 60 18.73 14.38 12.16
CA THR A 60 17.67 15.24 11.61
C THR A 60 16.95 16.01 12.73
N GLY A 61 16.07 16.95 12.36
CA GLY A 61 15.22 17.65 13.32
C GLY A 61 14.37 16.71 14.17
N ILE A 62 13.94 15.55 13.64
CA ILE A 62 13.20 14.54 14.41
C ILE A 62 14.10 13.93 15.49
N GLN A 63 15.33 13.52 15.18
CA GLN A 63 16.23 12.98 16.22
C GLN A 63 16.62 14.03 17.25
N ARG A 64 16.59 15.34 16.94
CA ARG A 64 16.72 16.40 17.94
C ARG A 64 15.53 16.36 18.91
N VAL A 65 14.31 16.34 18.39
CA VAL A 65 13.07 16.24 19.17
C VAL A 65 13.06 15.01 20.08
N VAL A 66 13.37 13.84 19.52
CA VAL A 66 13.40 12.57 20.27
C VAL A 66 14.39 12.65 21.44
N ARG A 67 15.60 13.20 21.23
CA ARG A 67 16.58 13.38 22.31
C ARG A 67 16.09 14.34 23.39
N SER A 68 15.53 15.48 23.01
CA SER A 68 15.08 16.48 23.98
C SER A 68 13.96 15.95 24.87
N ILE A 69 12.96 15.25 24.29
CA ILE A 69 11.87 14.64 25.06
C ILE A 69 12.39 13.51 25.95
N VAL A 70 13.26 12.63 25.43
CA VAL A 70 13.82 11.52 26.23
C VAL A 70 14.69 12.07 27.37
N MET A 71 15.51 13.09 27.12
CA MET A 71 16.33 13.74 28.15
C MET A 71 15.46 14.33 29.26
N GLU A 72 14.44 15.11 28.91
CA GLU A 72 13.54 15.71 29.91
C GLU A 72 12.80 14.64 30.73
N LEU A 73 12.28 13.59 30.10
CA LEU A 73 11.58 12.51 30.79
C LEU A 73 12.50 11.64 31.67
N LEU A 74 13.80 11.58 31.37
CA LEU A 74 14.80 10.89 32.20
C LEU A 74 15.29 11.76 33.36
N GLU A 75 15.50 13.06 33.14
CA GLU A 75 15.91 14.00 34.19
C GLU A 75 14.78 14.31 35.18
N ARG A 76 13.53 14.33 34.69
CA ARG A 76 12.32 14.62 35.47
C ARG A 76 11.23 13.59 35.20
N PRO A 77 11.41 12.33 35.63
CA PRO A 77 10.43 11.29 35.38
C PRO A 77 9.09 11.60 36.07
N PRO A 78 7.96 11.34 35.41
CA PRO A 78 6.64 11.52 36.00
C PRO A 78 6.42 10.62 37.22
N GLN A 79 5.66 11.12 38.20
CA GLN A 79 5.34 10.38 39.42
C GLN A 79 4.63 9.07 39.06
N GLU A 80 5.00 7.96 39.70
CA GLU A 80 4.37 6.64 39.53
C GLU A 80 4.57 5.97 38.15
N ILE A 81 5.42 6.51 37.28
CA ILE A 81 5.80 5.89 36.00
C ILE A 81 7.32 5.78 35.89
N ILE A 82 7.81 4.61 35.49
CA ILE A 82 9.22 4.38 35.18
C ILE A 82 9.43 4.62 33.68
N VAL A 83 10.27 5.58 33.32
CA VAL A 83 10.60 5.88 31.92
C VAL A 83 11.78 5.02 31.48
N GLU A 84 11.59 4.21 30.44
CA GLU A 84 12.59 3.27 29.94
C GLU A 84 12.79 3.45 28.42
N PRO A 85 13.90 4.06 27.98
CA PRO A 85 14.23 4.10 26.56
C PRO A 85 14.53 2.68 26.04
N VAL A 86 14.04 2.36 24.84
CA VAL A 86 14.15 1.02 24.24
C VAL A 86 14.54 1.10 22.77
N TYR A 87 15.11 0.02 22.26
CA TYR A 87 15.38 -0.13 20.83
C TYR A 87 15.06 -1.53 20.34
N PHE A 88 14.68 -1.65 19.06
CA PHE A 88 14.47 -2.94 18.44
C PHE A 88 15.80 -3.55 17.96
N GLU A 89 15.92 -4.86 18.14
CA GLU A 89 16.98 -5.69 17.63
C GLU A 89 16.37 -6.77 16.73
N GLN A 90 16.97 -6.98 15.55
CA GLN A 90 16.58 -8.07 14.66
C GLN A 90 17.42 -9.30 14.96
N THR A 91 16.77 -10.37 15.41
CA THR A 91 17.37 -11.68 15.72
C THR A 91 16.87 -12.75 14.75
N GLU A 92 17.46 -13.95 14.79
CA GLU A 92 17.01 -15.11 13.99
C GLU A 92 15.56 -15.54 14.31
N GLN A 93 15.07 -15.20 15.52
CA GLN A 93 13.72 -15.55 16.00
C GLN A 93 12.68 -14.46 15.69
N GLY A 94 13.08 -13.35 15.07
CA GLY A 94 12.24 -12.18 14.83
C GLY A 94 12.80 -10.90 15.43
N ILE A 95 11.99 -9.84 15.40
CA ILE A 95 12.34 -8.53 15.98
C ILE A 95 11.82 -8.45 17.41
N ASN A 96 12.71 -8.11 18.35
CA ASN A 96 12.40 -7.91 19.76
C ASN A 96 12.92 -6.54 20.23
N TYR A 97 12.35 -6.00 21.31
CA TYR A 97 12.83 -4.77 21.95
C TYR A 97 13.72 -5.08 23.16
N ARG A 98 14.77 -4.26 23.32
CA ARG A 98 15.68 -4.28 24.47
C ARG A 98 15.66 -2.93 25.18
N TYR A 99 15.95 -2.94 26.48
CA TYR A 99 16.25 -1.71 27.21
C TYR A 99 17.45 -1.00 26.59
N ALA A 100 17.52 0.32 26.68
CA ALA A 100 18.64 1.12 26.23
C ALA A 100 19.37 1.79 27.41
N LYS A 101 19.77 1.00 28.41
CA LYS A 101 20.26 1.55 29.70
C LYS A 101 21.57 2.29 29.56
N GLU A 102 22.46 1.80 28.71
CA GLU A 102 23.72 2.48 28.43
C GLU A 102 23.52 3.79 27.68
N PHE A 103 22.57 3.83 26.73
CA PHE A 103 22.21 5.08 26.06
C PHE A 103 21.65 6.11 27.05
N ALA A 104 20.73 5.69 27.93
CA ALA A 104 20.16 6.57 28.95
C ALA A 104 21.23 7.12 29.91
N ARG A 105 22.17 6.27 30.37
CA ARG A 105 23.28 6.68 31.24
C ARG A 105 24.23 7.66 30.53
N HIS A 106 24.51 7.44 29.26
CA HIS A 106 25.33 8.34 28.45
C HIS A 106 24.64 9.70 28.25
N LEU A 107 23.35 9.71 27.93
CA LEU A 107 22.58 10.92 27.71
C LEU A 107 22.54 11.81 28.98
N LEU A 108 22.40 11.20 30.16
CA LEU A 108 22.41 11.89 31.45
C LEU A 108 23.80 12.37 31.91
N SER A 109 24.88 11.71 31.48
CA SER A 109 26.26 12.05 31.89
C SER A 109 26.93 13.10 30.99
N LYS A 110 26.30 13.51 29.88
CA LYS A 110 26.76 14.58 28.97
C LYS A 110 28.18 14.38 28.40
N HIS A 111 28.68 13.15 28.30
CA HIS A 111 29.97 12.83 27.69
C HIS A 111 29.87 12.66 26.16
N GLU A 112 30.95 12.92 25.40
CA GLU A 112 30.95 12.87 23.91
C GLU A 112 31.28 11.49 23.31
N GLU A 113 31.91 10.57 24.06
CA GLU A 113 32.30 9.25 23.55
C GLU A 113 31.29 8.17 23.90
N ARG A 114 30.85 7.43 22.87
CA ARG A 114 29.82 6.37 22.94
C ARG A 114 30.44 5.06 23.44
N PRO A 115 30.05 4.51 24.61
CA PRO A 115 30.45 3.16 24.98
C PRO A 115 29.72 2.12 24.09
N LEU A 116 30.38 0.98 23.85
CA LEU A 116 29.80 -0.17 23.16
C LEU A 116 28.60 -0.71 23.96
N PRO A 117 27.48 -1.11 23.32
CA PRO A 117 26.35 -1.71 24.02
C PRO A 117 26.77 -3.09 24.56
N LEU A 118 27.05 -3.15 25.86
CA LEU A 118 27.25 -4.41 26.58
C LEU A 118 25.94 -4.79 27.27
N LEU A 119 25.36 -5.93 26.86
CA LEU A 119 24.40 -6.71 27.66
C LEU A 119 23.05 -6.08 28.05
N ASP A 120 22.51 -5.10 27.32
CA ASP A 120 21.11 -4.68 27.52
C ASP A 120 20.17 -5.88 27.41
N LYS A 121 19.20 -6.05 28.31
CA LYS A 121 18.29 -7.22 28.31
C LYS A 121 17.04 -6.97 27.44
N PRO A 122 16.37 -8.02 26.95
CA PRO A 122 15.01 -7.91 26.40
C PRO A 122 14.07 -7.24 27.41
N ILE A 123 13.10 -6.48 26.92
CA ILE A 123 12.16 -5.80 27.81
C ILE A 123 11.20 -6.77 28.49
N GLU A 124 10.80 -6.45 29.72
CA GLU A 124 9.79 -7.20 30.47
C GLU A 124 8.47 -6.43 30.48
N ILE A 125 7.43 -7.02 29.89
CA ILE A 125 6.13 -6.39 29.69
C ILE A 125 5.20 -6.73 30.87
N LYS A 126 4.61 -5.70 31.49
CA LYS A 126 3.60 -5.83 32.53
C LYS A 126 2.26 -5.29 32.05
N LYS A 127 1.18 -5.78 32.65
CA LYS A 127 -0.17 -5.27 32.41
C LYS A 127 -0.22 -3.79 32.78
N GLY A 128 -0.71 -2.96 31.86
CA GLY A 128 -0.80 -1.51 32.04
C GLY A 128 0.40 -0.74 31.49
N ASP A 129 1.51 -1.39 31.12
CA ASP A 129 2.65 -0.68 30.54
C ASP A 129 2.29 0.03 29.23
N ILE A 130 3.02 1.09 28.91
CA ILE A 130 2.79 1.92 27.73
C ILE A 130 4.01 1.86 26.84
N PHE A 131 3.81 1.62 25.55
CA PHE A 131 4.82 1.77 24.51
C PHE A 131 4.55 3.05 23.72
N LEU A 132 5.56 3.92 23.62
CA LEU A 132 5.54 5.13 22.80
C LEU A 132 6.60 5.04 21.72
N GLY A 133 6.16 4.83 20.47
CA GLY A 133 6.97 4.96 19.28
C GLY A 133 7.26 6.43 18.98
N LEU A 134 8.20 7.04 19.74
CA LEU A 134 8.55 8.45 19.64
C LEU A 134 9.40 8.76 18.40
N ASP A 135 10.31 7.86 18.03
CA ASP A 135 11.15 8.00 16.85
C ASP A 135 10.40 7.59 15.56
N LEU A 136 10.63 8.33 14.46
CA LEU A 136 10.09 7.99 13.15
C LEU A 136 10.96 6.91 12.50
N CYS A 137 10.75 5.65 12.90
CA CYS A 137 11.45 4.51 12.35
C CYS A 137 10.51 3.57 11.57
N TYR A 138 10.61 3.57 10.24
CA TYR A 138 9.76 2.70 9.40
C TYR A 138 10.01 1.20 9.61
N HIS A 139 11.16 0.80 10.17
CA HIS A 139 11.49 -0.62 10.39
C HIS A 139 10.63 -1.26 11.48
N VAL A 140 10.03 -0.47 12.38
CA VAL A 140 9.16 -0.99 13.45
C VAL A 140 7.93 -1.72 12.89
N ARG A 141 7.55 -1.50 11.62
CA ARG A 141 6.47 -2.27 10.96
C ARG A 141 6.74 -3.78 10.89
N TYR A 142 8.01 -4.18 10.97
CA TYR A 142 8.41 -5.58 11.04
C TYR A 142 8.27 -6.17 12.46
N ALA A 143 8.11 -5.32 13.50
CA ALA A 143 7.88 -5.71 14.89
C ALA A 143 6.38 -5.91 15.22
N ARG A 144 5.52 -6.08 14.20
CA ARG A 144 4.07 -6.26 14.38
C ARG A 144 3.70 -7.39 15.34
N GLN A 145 4.44 -8.50 15.31
CA GLN A 145 4.24 -9.61 16.23
C GLN A 145 4.54 -9.21 17.69
N PHE A 146 5.59 -8.41 17.91
CA PHE A 146 5.93 -7.89 19.23
C PHE A 146 4.82 -6.97 19.78
N PHE A 147 4.31 -6.04 18.98
CA PHE A 147 3.21 -5.16 19.42
C PHE A 147 1.92 -5.92 19.70
N ASN A 148 1.62 -6.97 18.92
CA ASN A 148 0.53 -7.88 19.25
C ASN A 148 0.75 -8.52 20.63
N THR A 149 1.93 -9.08 20.91
CA THR A 149 2.26 -9.65 22.22
C THR A 149 2.13 -8.61 23.34
N PHE A 150 2.64 -7.40 23.11
CA PHE A 150 2.55 -6.28 24.06
C PHE A 150 1.10 -5.92 24.40
N HIS A 151 0.24 -5.82 23.39
CA HIS A 151 -1.18 -5.55 23.55
C HIS A 151 -1.91 -6.72 24.25
N HIS A 152 -1.60 -7.98 23.92
CA HIS A 152 -2.19 -9.16 24.61
C HIS A 152 -1.78 -9.28 26.08
N ALA A 153 -0.59 -8.78 26.44
CA ALA A 153 -0.15 -8.68 27.84
C ALA A 153 -0.88 -7.56 28.63
N GLY A 154 -1.77 -6.80 27.96
CA GLY A 154 -2.53 -5.70 28.55
C GLY A 154 -1.78 -4.37 28.58
N GLY A 155 -0.73 -4.22 27.75
CA GLY A 155 -0.07 -2.94 27.51
C GLY A 155 -0.77 -2.12 26.41
N ARG A 156 -0.50 -0.82 26.37
CA ARG A 156 -1.01 0.11 25.34
C ARG A 156 0.11 0.59 24.42
N VAL A 157 -0.16 0.70 23.12
CA VAL A 157 0.82 1.05 22.09
C VAL A 157 0.40 2.32 21.35
N PHE A 158 1.21 3.36 21.47
CA PHE A 158 1.03 4.65 20.80
C PHE A 158 2.24 4.99 19.92
N PHE A 159 2.02 5.75 18.85
CA PHE A 159 3.10 6.26 17.99
C PHE A 159 3.00 7.78 17.80
N VAL A 160 4.14 8.44 17.64
CA VAL A 160 4.18 9.87 17.30
C VAL A 160 4.13 10.05 15.79
N VAL A 161 3.17 10.83 15.31
CA VAL A 161 3.05 11.18 13.88
C VAL A 161 3.53 12.62 13.69
N TYR A 162 4.64 12.76 12.97
CA TYR A 162 5.24 14.06 12.68
C TYR A 162 4.51 14.78 11.54
N ASP A 163 4.15 14.04 10.49
CA ASP A 163 3.37 14.54 9.37
C ASP A 163 2.88 13.39 8.48
N LEU A 164 1.97 13.70 7.55
CA LEU A 164 1.53 12.80 6.46
C LEU A 164 2.06 13.24 5.08
N LEU A 165 3.10 14.08 5.03
CA LEU A 165 3.58 14.69 3.79
C LEU A 165 4.08 13.65 2.76
N PRO A 166 4.73 12.53 3.12
CA PRO A 166 5.06 11.49 2.14
C PRO A 166 3.84 10.95 1.38
N PHE A 167 2.65 11.02 1.98
CA PHE A 167 1.39 10.65 1.36
C PHE A 167 0.75 11.84 0.61
N LEU A 168 0.65 13.01 1.26
CA LEU A 168 -0.04 14.19 0.74
C LEU A 168 0.72 14.90 -0.40
N LEU A 169 2.06 14.89 -0.35
CA LEU A 169 2.97 15.52 -1.31
C LEU A 169 3.94 14.49 -1.88
N SER A 170 3.44 13.32 -2.28
CA SER A 170 4.27 12.17 -2.73
C SER A 170 5.32 12.53 -3.79
N HIS A 171 5.03 13.48 -4.68
CA HIS A 171 5.95 13.99 -5.70
C HIS A 171 7.18 14.73 -5.13
N CYS A 172 7.13 15.20 -3.88
CA CYS A 172 8.25 15.83 -3.18
C CYS A 172 9.16 14.82 -2.46
N PHE A 173 8.81 13.53 -2.41
CA PHE A 173 9.55 12.50 -1.69
C PHE A 173 10.04 11.38 -2.63
N PRO A 174 11.13 10.67 -2.29
CA PRO A 174 11.51 9.47 -3.02
C PRO A 174 10.39 8.42 -2.95
N THR A 175 10.10 7.71 -4.04
CA THR A 175 8.99 6.73 -4.14
C THR A 175 9.00 5.70 -3.01
N LYS A 176 10.20 5.25 -2.60
CA LYS A 176 10.37 4.30 -1.49
C LYS A 176 9.90 4.87 -0.14
N SER A 177 10.08 6.17 0.09
CA SER A 177 9.68 6.84 1.34
C SER A 177 8.17 6.91 1.48
N ALA A 178 7.44 7.29 0.42
CA ALA A 178 5.98 7.34 0.41
C ALA A 178 5.34 5.96 0.68
N ARG A 179 5.87 4.91 0.05
CA ARG A 179 5.42 3.53 0.28
C ARG A 179 5.67 3.07 1.72
N ARG A 180 6.89 3.25 2.24
CA ARG A 180 7.24 2.87 3.62
C ARG A 180 6.39 3.61 4.65
N HIS A 181 6.12 4.89 4.41
CA HIS A 181 5.26 5.71 5.26
C HIS A 181 3.81 5.19 5.26
N SER A 182 3.29 4.80 4.09
CA SER A 182 1.94 4.22 3.98
C SER A 182 1.83 2.86 4.70
N GLU A 183 2.82 1.97 4.51
CA GLU A 183 2.88 0.68 5.22
C GLU A 183 2.96 0.87 6.74
N TRP A 184 3.76 1.84 7.18
CA TRP A 184 3.89 2.20 8.59
C TRP A 184 2.59 2.77 9.15
N MET A 185 1.93 3.72 8.47
CA MET A 185 0.65 4.28 8.91
C MET A 185 -0.45 3.22 9.03
N ASN A 186 -0.51 2.26 8.10
CA ASN A 186 -1.45 1.15 8.18
C ASN A 186 -1.22 0.29 9.44
N MET A 187 0.04 0.00 9.78
CA MET A 187 0.40 -0.74 10.99
C MET A 187 0.08 0.05 12.25
N VAL A 188 0.48 1.32 12.32
CA VAL A 188 0.21 2.21 13.46
C VAL A 188 -1.29 2.30 13.76
N ALA A 189 -2.12 2.34 12.72
CA ALA A 189 -3.56 2.44 12.87
C ALA A 189 -4.23 1.19 13.45
N GLU A 190 -3.51 0.07 13.62
CA GLU A 190 -4.06 -1.15 14.23
C GLU A 190 -4.06 -1.11 15.77
N TYR A 191 -3.26 -0.22 16.37
CA TYR A 191 -3.02 -0.16 17.82
C TYR A 191 -3.77 1.00 18.49
N ASP A 192 -3.46 1.34 19.74
CA ASP A 192 -4.31 2.17 20.62
C ASP A 192 -4.45 3.63 20.18
N GLY A 193 -3.45 4.20 19.50
CA GLY A 193 -3.55 5.57 19.02
C GLY A 193 -2.26 6.20 18.54
N VAL A 194 -2.36 7.49 18.24
CA VAL A 194 -1.24 8.34 17.83
C VAL A 194 -1.26 9.68 18.53
N LEU A 195 -0.06 10.22 18.74
CA LEU A 195 0.17 11.57 19.23
C LEU A 195 0.77 12.39 18.07
N CYS A 196 0.04 13.37 17.58
CA CYS A 196 0.49 14.22 16.49
C CYS A 196 1.21 15.44 17.03
N ILE A 197 2.25 15.90 16.34
CA ILE A 197 3.08 17.04 16.82
C ILE A 197 2.40 18.41 16.64
N SER A 198 1.19 18.44 16.07
CA SER A 198 0.33 19.62 15.96
C SER A 198 -1.12 19.17 15.79
N ARG A 199 -2.05 20.09 16.05
CA ARG A 199 -3.47 19.89 15.77
C ARG A 199 -3.71 19.77 14.27
N ALA A 200 -3.01 20.54 13.43
CA ALA A 200 -3.08 20.44 11.98
C ALA A 200 -2.73 19.02 11.49
N VAL A 201 -1.67 18.40 12.03
CA VAL A 201 -1.32 17.02 11.71
C VAL A 201 -2.38 16.04 12.23
N ALA A 202 -2.92 16.25 13.43
CA ALA A 202 -4.02 15.42 13.96
C ALA A 202 -5.28 15.49 13.09
N ASP A 203 -5.63 16.66 12.56
CA ASP A 203 -6.73 16.83 11.61
C ASP A 203 -6.48 16.07 10.31
N ASP A 204 -5.24 16.08 9.79
CA ASP A 204 -4.88 15.32 8.59
C ASP A 204 -4.89 13.80 8.84
N VAL A 205 -4.42 13.35 10.00
CA VAL A 205 -4.53 11.94 10.43
C VAL A 205 -5.99 11.55 10.58
N LYS A 206 -6.83 12.39 11.17
CA LYS A 206 -8.27 12.14 11.31
C LYS A 206 -8.94 11.99 9.93
N LYS A 207 -8.64 12.89 8.98
CA LYS A 207 -9.14 12.76 7.59
C LYS A 207 -8.66 11.48 6.93
N TRP A 208 -7.39 11.12 7.10
CA TRP A 208 -6.84 9.88 6.57
C TRP A 208 -7.52 8.65 7.20
N PHE A 209 -7.71 8.66 8.52
CA PHE A 209 -8.35 7.59 9.28
C PHE A 209 -9.81 7.37 8.83
N TYR A 210 -10.58 8.43 8.63
CA TYR A 210 -11.94 8.33 8.09
C TYR A 210 -12.00 7.76 6.66
N ARG A 211 -10.98 8.01 5.84
CA ARG A 211 -10.91 7.48 4.47
C ARG A 211 -10.54 6.00 4.45
N VAL A 212 -9.64 5.57 5.32
CA VAL A 212 -9.09 4.20 5.31
C VAL A 212 -9.92 3.22 6.13
N GLN A 213 -10.56 3.69 7.22
CA GLN A 213 -11.34 2.87 8.17
C GLN A 213 -10.65 1.55 8.55
N PRO A 214 -9.46 1.60 9.17
CA PRO A 214 -8.71 0.42 9.55
C PRO A 214 -9.50 -0.48 10.52
N ILE A 215 -9.42 -1.80 10.33
CA ILE A 215 -10.09 -2.80 11.19
C ILE A 215 -9.33 -2.88 12.51
N ARG A 216 -10.03 -2.73 13.64
CA ARG A 216 -9.43 -2.63 14.97
C ARG A 216 -10.25 -3.36 16.02
N THR A 217 -9.57 -3.85 17.05
CA THR A 217 -10.18 -4.58 18.18
C THR A 217 -10.30 -3.73 19.45
N SER A 218 -9.62 -2.59 19.51
CA SER A 218 -9.64 -1.60 20.61
C SER A 218 -10.09 -0.20 20.12
N PRO A 219 -10.45 0.75 21.00
CA PRO A 219 -10.70 2.17 20.65
C PRO A 219 -9.45 2.86 20.09
N TYR A 220 -9.58 3.81 19.14
CA TYR A 220 -8.43 4.56 18.57
C TYR A 220 -8.42 5.96 19.14
N HIS A 221 -7.25 6.43 19.53
CA HIS A 221 -7.07 7.78 20.02
C HIS A 221 -6.18 8.57 19.05
N ILE A 222 -6.64 9.74 18.63
CA ILE A 222 -5.84 10.73 17.89
C ILE A 222 -5.70 11.94 18.80
N GLY A 223 -4.51 12.10 19.36
CA GLY A 223 -4.13 13.21 20.22
C GLY A 223 -3.16 14.12 19.52
N TRP A 224 -2.94 15.30 20.10
CA TRP A 224 -1.90 16.21 19.64
C TRP A 224 -1.20 16.90 20.80
N PHE A 225 0.07 17.22 20.60
CA PHE A 225 0.88 18.02 21.51
C PHE A 225 1.75 18.96 20.68
N HIS A 226 2.27 20.03 21.27
CA HIS A 226 3.22 20.92 20.59
C HIS A 226 4.65 20.55 20.95
N LEU A 227 5.57 20.71 19.99
CA LEU A 227 6.99 20.49 20.24
C LEU A 227 7.56 21.60 21.12
N GLY A 228 8.51 21.21 21.99
CA GLY A 228 9.37 22.15 22.70
C GLY A 228 10.32 22.89 21.75
N ALA A 229 10.86 24.03 22.18
CA ALA A 229 11.79 24.81 21.35
C ALA A 229 12.91 25.54 22.10
N ASP A 230 13.14 25.27 23.39
CA ASP A 230 14.27 25.84 24.11
C ASP A 230 15.59 25.23 23.59
N ILE A 231 16.37 26.08 22.92
CA ILE A 231 17.59 25.70 22.17
C ILE A 231 18.75 25.34 23.10
N GLU A 232 18.78 25.89 24.32
CA GLU A 232 19.90 25.79 25.26
C GLU A 232 20.10 24.38 25.86
N GLN A 233 19.09 23.50 25.79
CA GLN A 233 19.15 22.16 26.39
C GLN A 233 19.68 21.05 25.46
N SER A 234 19.70 21.27 24.15
CA SER A 234 20.32 20.32 23.21
C SER A 234 21.84 20.51 23.21
N LEU A 235 22.61 19.49 23.61
CA LEU A 235 24.10 19.44 23.60
C LEU A 235 24.71 20.33 22.48
N PRO A 236 25.15 21.57 22.79
CA PRO A 236 25.41 22.56 21.76
C PRO A 236 26.70 22.22 21.02
N THR A 237 26.63 22.20 19.70
CA THR A 237 27.83 22.10 18.87
C THR A 237 28.54 23.46 18.85
N LYS A 238 29.88 23.48 18.93
CA LYS A 238 30.71 24.70 18.96
C LYS A 238 31.55 24.86 17.70
N GLY A 239 31.96 26.10 17.41
CA GLY A 239 32.88 26.45 16.33
C GLY A 239 32.20 27.17 15.17
N PHE A 240 33.00 27.92 14.40
CA PHE A 240 32.53 28.73 13.28
C PHE A 240 33.07 28.21 11.94
N PRO A 241 32.28 28.27 10.85
CA PRO A 241 32.81 28.03 9.51
C PRO A 241 33.92 29.00 9.12
N ASP A 242 34.76 28.60 8.16
CA ASP A 242 35.79 29.49 7.60
C ASP A 242 35.17 30.81 7.08
N ARG A 243 35.80 31.93 7.44
CA ARG A 243 35.38 33.31 7.10
C ARG A 243 33.97 33.67 7.57
N PHE A 244 33.43 33.00 8.58
CA PHE A 244 32.10 33.30 9.10
C PHE A 244 31.99 34.74 9.62
N ASP A 245 32.96 35.22 10.40
CA ASP A 245 32.96 36.59 10.93
C ASP A 245 33.06 37.65 9.81
N GLU A 246 33.89 37.42 8.78
CA GLU A 246 33.95 38.31 7.61
C GLU A 246 32.61 38.36 6.86
N ASN A 247 31.92 37.22 6.76
CA ASN A 247 30.60 37.16 6.13
C ASN A 247 29.54 37.87 6.98
N LEU A 248 29.56 37.73 8.30
CA LEU A 248 28.65 38.45 9.20
C LEU A 248 28.76 39.96 9.01
N LEU A 249 29.98 40.50 8.92
CA LEU A 249 30.19 41.93 8.65
C LEU A 249 29.61 42.38 7.30
N ARG A 250 29.64 41.53 6.27
CA ARG A 250 29.01 41.85 4.98
C ARG A 250 27.49 41.76 5.02
N LEU A 251 26.96 40.85 5.83
CA LEU A 251 25.51 40.67 5.98
C LEU A 251 24.85 41.92 6.59
N THR A 252 25.54 42.67 7.46
CA THR A 252 25.00 43.91 8.03
C THR A 252 24.89 45.08 7.04
N GLU A 253 25.51 44.99 5.86
CA GLU A 253 25.49 46.06 4.86
C GLU A 253 24.17 46.16 4.07
N ALA A 254 23.27 45.18 4.20
CA ALA A 254 22.00 45.12 3.49
C ALA A 254 20.96 44.32 4.27
N THR A 255 19.68 44.49 3.93
CA THR A 255 18.60 43.70 4.52
C THR A 255 18.87 42.21 4.31
N THR A 256 18.97 41.44 5.39
CA THR A 256 19.31 40.02 5.39
C THR A 256 18.11 39.17 5.74
N ILE A 257 17.71 38.31 4.80
CA ILE A 257 16.62 37.36 4.97
C ILE A 257 17.19 35.96 5.19
N LEU A 258 16.78 35.33 6.28
CA LEU A 258 17.21 34.00 6.68
C LEU A 258 16.14 32.94 6.38
N MET A 259 16.58 31.76 5.94
CA MET A 259 15.75 30.57 5.81
C MET A 259 16.49 29.38 6.44
N VAL A 260 15.84 28.69 7.38
CA VAL A 260 16.43 27.56 8.11
C VAL A 260 15.67 26.27 7.79
N GLY A 261 16.39 25.26 7.29
CA GLY A 261 15.81 23.96 6.97
C GLY A 261 16.64 23.14 5.98
N THR A 262 16.52 21.82 6.06
CA THR A 262 17.13 20.90 5.08
C THR A 262 16.62 21.22 3.68
N ILE A 263 17.51 21.19 2.68
CA ILE A 263 17.14 21.50 1.30
C ILE A 263 16.36 20.33 0.69
N GLU A 264 15.06 20.51 0.54
CA GLU A 264 14.11 19.50 0.05
C GLU A 264 13.13 20.16 -0.96
N PRO A 265 12.50 19.38 -1.87
CA PRO A 265 11.59 19.92 -2.89
C PRO A 265 10.42 20.73 -2.31
N ARG A 266 9.78 20.22 -1.25
CA ARG A 266 8.62 20.85 -0.61
C ARG A 266 8.93 22.15 0.12
N LYS A 267 10.19 22.45 0.44
CA LYS A 267 10.55 23.58 1.31
C LYS A 267 10.66 24.92 0.57
N GLY A 268 10.42 24.96 -0.74
CA GLY A 268 10.36 26.21 -1.49
C GLY A 268 11.70 26.91 -1.76
N HIS A 269 12.85 26.28 -1.48
CA HIS A 269 14.18 26.86 -1.72
C HIS A 269 14.39 27.34 -3.17
N LEU A 270 13.91 26.56 -4.16
CA LEU A 270 14.02 26.94 -5.57
C LEU A 270 13.13 28.15 -5.90
N LEU A 271 11.91 28.18 -5.36
CA LEU A 271 10.97 29.28 -5.53
C LEU A 271 11.54 30.57 -4.94
N LEU A 272 12.09 30.48 -3.73
CA LEU A 272 12.72 31.58 -3.02
C LEU A 272 13.96 32.10 -3.77
N LEU A 273 14.88 31.22 -4.17
CA LEU A 273 16.07 31.63 -4.94
C LEU A 273 15.69 32.37 -6.23
N LYS A 274 14.69 31.88 -6.98
CA LYS A 274 14.20 32.56 -8.20
C LYS A 274 13.56 33.91 -7.90
N ALA A 275 12.87 34.06 -6.76
CA ALA A 275 12.31 35.35 -6.36
C ALA A 275 13.43 36.36 -6.03
N PHE A 276 14.48 35.91 -5.35
CA PHE A 276 15.67 36.72 -5.07
C PHE A 276 16.47 37.08 -6.33
N GLU A 277 16.55 36.19 -7.31
CA GLU A 277 17.12 36.49 -8.64
C GLU A 277 16.42 37.72 -9.26
N ILE A 278 15.09 37.81 -9.17
CA ILE A 278 14.31 38.96 -9.65
C ILE A 278 14.60 40.22 -8.81
N LEU A 279 14.68 40.10 -7.48
CA LEU A 279 15.02 41.23 -6.60
C LEU A 279 16.40 41.81 -6.92
N TRP A 280 17.41 40.96 -7.10
CA TRP A 280 18.76 41.40 -7.45
C TRP A 280 18.83 42.00 -8.85
N LEU A 281 18.11 41.43 -9.83
CA LEU A 281 18.03 41.98 -11.18
C LEU A 281 17.38 43.37 -11.21
N THR A 282 16.42 43.62 -10.32
CA THR A 282 15.76 44.93 -10.17
C THR A 282 16.51 45.91 -9.26
N GLY A 283 17.75 45.61 -8.90
CA GLY A 283 18.62 46.49 -8.10
C GLY A 283 18.28 46.53 -6.60
N THR A 284 17.44 45.63 -6.10
CA THR A 284 17.13 45.56 -4.67
C THR A 284 18.34 45.03 -3.90
N ARG A 285 18.88 45.84 -2.97
CA ARG A 285 19.99 45.46 -2.09
C ARG A 285 19.48 44.60 -0.93
N VAL A 286 19.58 43.28 -1.09
CA VAL A 286 19.11 42.28 -0.11
C VAL A 286 20.01 41.05 -0.11
N ASN A 287 20.22 40.44 1.05
CA ASN A 287 20.93 39.19 1.23
C ASN A 287 19.95 38.02 1.46
N LEU A 288 20.27 36.86 0.90
CA LEU A 288 19.60 35.59 1.19
C LEU A 288 20.58 34.65 1.89
N VAL A 289 20.23 34.20 3.09
CA VAL A 289 21.00 33.20 3.85
C VAL A 289 20.15 31.95 4.01
N ILE A 290 20.63 30.81 3.54
CA ILE A 290 20.00 29.50 3.73
C ILE A 290 20.88 28.67 4.66
N VAL A 291 20.32 28.16 5.76
CA VAL A 291 21.01 27.26 6.69
C VAL A 291 20.33 25.89 6.66
N GLY A 292 21.05 24.87 6.20
CA GLY A 292 20.58 23.50 6.25
C GLY A 292 21.32 22.56 5.30
N LYS A 293 21.37 21.27 5.65
CA LYS A 293 22.04 20.25 4.86
C LYS A 293 21.33 20.01 3.53
N LYS A 294 22.06 19.50 2.53
CA LYS A 294 21.46 18.98 1.30
C LYS A 294 20.55 17.77 1.63
N GLY A 295 19.28 17.85 1.26
CA GLY A 295 18.32 16.73 1.36
C GLY A 295 18.25 15.88 0.09
N TRP A 296 17.04 15.37 -0.22
CA TRP A 296 16.77 14.47 -1.35
C TRP A 296 16.21 15.21 -2.58
N LEU A 297 16.36 14.62 -3.78
CA LEU A 297 15.80 15.14 -5.05
C LEU A 297 16.20 16.59 -5.39
N VAL A 298 17.31 17.09 -4.83
CA VAL A 298 17.75 18.49 -4.99
C VAL A 298 19.14 18.62 -5.64
N GLU A 299 19.66 17.59 -6.30
CA GLU A 299 20.97 17.60 -6.95
C GLU A 299 21.14 18.77 -7.92
N LYS A 300 20.12 19.04 -8.75
CA LYS A 300 20.12 20.14 -9.71
C LYS A 300 20.09 21.50 -9.00
N LEU A 301 19.28 21.64 -7.95
CA LEU A 301 19.17 22.86 -7.16
C LEU A 301 20.47 23.17 -6.41
N ALA A 302 21.05 22.18 -5.73
CA ALA A 302 22.31 22.34 -5.01
C ALA A 302 23.46 22.78 -5.94
N LYS A 303 23.53 22.22 -7.15
CA LYS A 303 24.48 22.67 -8.19
C LYS A 303 24.22 24.10 -8.63
N ARG A 304 22.94 24.49 -8.83
CA ARG A 304 22.55 25.86 -9.18
C ARG A 304 22.97 26.85 -8.09
N MET A 305 22.67 26.55 -6.83
CA MET A 305 23.00 27.42 -5.69
C MET A 305 24.50 27.71 -5.60
N LYS A 306 25.34 26.67 -5.68
CA LYS A 306 26.82 26.82 -5.60
C LYS A 306 27.43 27.56 -6.79
N ARG A 307 26.80 27.49 -7.97
CA ARG A 307 27.26 28.18 -9.20
C ARG A 307 26.64 29.57 -9.38
N HIS A 308 25.79 30.00 -8.45
CA HIS A 308 25.08 31.26 -8.57
C HIS A 308 26.06 32.44 -8.46
N ASN A 309 25.92 33.45 -9.31
CA ASN A 309 26.85 34.60 -9.36
C ASN A 309 26.84 35.47 -8.09
N LYS A 310 25.77 35.40 -7.28
CA LYS A 310 25.66 36.05 -5.96
C LYS A 310 26.20 35.19 -4.80
N PHE A 311 26.59 33.94 -5.05
CA PHE A 311 27.09 33.05 -4.01
C PHE A 311 28.32 33.64 -3.32
N ASN A 312 28.35 33.63 -1.98
CA ASN A 312 29.35 34.28 -1.12
C ASN A 312 29.48 35.81 -1.30
N ARG A 313 28.43 36.47 -1.82
CA ARG A 313 28.37 37.93 -1.98
C ARG A 313 27.09 38.53 -1.38
N SER A 314 25.93 38.02 -1.81
CA SER A 314 24.59 38.37 -1.30
C SER A 314 23.69 37.14 -1.21
N PHE A 315 24.24 35.97 -1.51
CA PHE A 315 23.60 34.68 -1.35
C PHE A 315 24.54 33.73 -0.63
N TYR A 316 24.08 33.15 0.47
CA TYR A 316 24.87 32.27 1.32
C TYR A 316 24.10 30.98 1.57
N TRP A 317 24.79 29.85 1.49
CA TRP A 317 24.24 28.56 1.88
C TRP A 317 25.23 27.86 2.81
N TYR A 318 24.85 27.72 4.06
CA TYR A 318 25.63 27.02 5.06
C TYR A 318 25.05 25.64 5.39
N GLN A 319 25.93 24.66 5.56
CA GLN A 319 25.58 23.28 5.91
C GLN A 319 26.32 22.89 7.20
N GLY A 320 25.64 22.20 8.11
CA GLY A 320 26.25 21.72 9.36
C GLY A 320 26.74 22.85 10.26
N LEU A 321 26.01 23.97 10.30
CA LEU A 321 26.31 25.08 11.21
C LEU A 321 26.19 24.61 12.67
N SER A 322 27.05 25.14 13.52
CA SER A 322 26.90 25.02 14.96
C SER A 322 25.68 25.79 15.46
N ASP A 323 25.16 25.41 16.62
CA ASP A 323 24.04 26.11 17.25
C ASP A 323 24.44 27.55 17.59
N GLU A 324 25.67 27.77 18.07
CA GLU A 324 26.23 29.10 18.34
C GLU A 324 26.26 29.99 17.09
N ALA A 325 26.67 29.45 15.94
CA ALA A 325 26.67 30.19 14.69
C ALA A 325 25.25 30.46 14.17
N LEU A 326 24.30 29.55 14.41
CA LEU A 326 22.92 29.70 13.99
C LEU A 326 22.23 30.80 14.78
N ILE A 327 22.49 30.86 16.10
CA ILE A 327 22.01 31.94 16.98
C ILE A 327 22.50 33.30 16.47
N LYS A 328 23.80 33.42 16.13
CA LYS A 328 24.32 34.67 15.54
C LYS A 328 23.58 35.08 14.27
N LEU A 329 23.17 34.13 13.42
CA LEU A 329 22.40 34.43 12.21
C LEU A 329 20.97 34.85 12.52
N TYR A 330 20.31 34.24 13.51
CA TYR A 330 19.00 34.71 13.96
C TYR A 330 19.11 36.14 14.52
N THR A 331 20.07 36.41 15.42
CA THR A 331 20.27 37.77 15.98
C THR A 331 20.57 38.83 14.92
N LEU A 332 21.21 38.46 13.81
CA LEU A 332 21.58 39.39 12.73
C LEU A 332 20.48 39.57 11.68
N ALA A 333 19.63 38.57 11.45
CA ALA A 333 18.67 38.59 10.36
C ALA A 333 17.59 39.66 10.56
N ASP A 334 17.30 40.44 9.51
CA ASP A 334 16.18 41.39 9.53
C ASP A 334 14.82 40.68 9.42
N GLY A 335 14.80 39.44 8.95
CA GLY A 335 13.59 38.62 8.91
C GLY A 335 13.85 37.18 8.48
N VAL A 336 12.93 36.29 8.88
CA VAL A 336 12.95 34.86 8.55
C VAL A 336 11.83 34.52 7.58
N VAL A 337 12.14 33.73 6.55
CA VAL A 337 11.16 33.27 5.55
C VAL A 337 10.98 31.76 5.58
N MET A 338 9.72 31.31 5.59
CA MET A 338 9.32 29.91 5.50
C MET A 338 8.40 29.71 4.29
N ALA A 339 8.97 29.26 3.17
CA ALA A 339 8.25 29.06 1.90
C ALA A 339 7.83 27.60 1.65
N SER A 340 7.68 26.81 2.71
CA SER A 340 7.35 25.38 2.61
C SER A 340 5.91 25.16 2.14
N GLU A 341 5.72 24.26 1.17
CA GLU A 341 4.41 23.79 0.67
C GLU A 341 3.70 22.85 1.66
N GLY A 342 4.45 22.27 2.61
CA GLY A 342 3.92 21.49 3.72
C GLY A 342 4.98 21.30 4.82
N GLU A 343 4.55 21.34 6.08
CA GLU A 343 5.35 21.09 7.29
C GLU A 343 4.50 20.38 8.34
N GLY A 344 5.13 19.68 9.29
CA GLY A 344 4.45 19.09 10.45
C GLY A 344 4.32 20.04 11.66
N PHE A 345 5.22 21.03 11.79
CA PHE A 345 5.22 21.98 12.92
C PHE A 345 5.76 23.37 12.52
N GLY A 346 7.07 23.47 12.27
CA GLY A 346 7.73 24.72 11.91
C GLY A 346 8.59 25.34 13.02
N LEU A 347 9.44 24.54 13.67
CA LEU A 347 10.38 25.02 14.71
C LEU A 347 11.16 26.29 14.34
N PRO A 348 11.65 26.48 13.09
CA PRO A 348 12.32 27.72 12.71
C PRO A 348 11.51 29.01 12.93
N LEU A 349 10.17 28.93 12.94
CA LEU A 349 9.31 30.08 13.25
C LEU A 349 9.42 30.47 14.73
N ILE A 350 9.47 29.47 15.61
CA ILE A 350 9.60 29.68 17.06
C ILE A 350 11.02 30.15 17.38
N GLU A 351 12.03 29.52 16.77
CA GLU A 351 13.43 29.95 16.90
C GLU A 351 13.58 31.41 16.45
N ALA A 352 12.98 31.81 15.32
CA ALA A 352 12.95 33.20 14.86
C ALA A 352 12.30 34.14 15.89
N ALA A 353 11.18 33.74 16.49
CA ALA A 353 10.47 34.53 17.50
C ALA A 353 11.28 34.73 18.79
N GLN A 354 12.01 33.72 19.25
CA GLN A 354 12.89 33.80 20.42
C GLN A 354 13.98 34.86 20.26
N TYR A 355 14.42 35.12 19.02
CA TYR A 355 15.39 36.17 18.69
C TYR A 355 14.74 37.43 18.09
N GLY A 356 13.41 37.56 18.19
CA GLY A 356 12.67 38.75 17.74
C GLY A 356 12.67 39.01 16.23
N CYS A 357 13.00 38.01 15.41
CA CYS A 357 13.00 38.13 13.95
C CYS A 357 11.57 38.20 13.41
N PRO A 358 11.19 39.22 12.63
CA PRO A 358 9.92 39.20 11.90
C PRO A 358 9.85 38.02 10.92
N ILE A 359 8.65 37.48 10.74
CA ILE A 359 8.43 36.24 9.98
C ILE A 359 7.59 36.50 8.72
N LEU A 360 8.01 35.90 7.60
CA LEU A 360 7.20 35.73 6.39
C LEU A 360 7.00 34.23 6.11
N ALA A 361 5.77 33.75 6.24
CA ALA A 361 5.45 32.32 6.08
C ALA A 361 4.43 32.07 4.98
N LEU A 362 4.52 30.93 4.30
CA LEU A 362 3.43 30.47 3.43
C LEU A 362 2.17 30.24 4.28
N ASP A 363 0.99 30.53 3.75
CA ASP A 363 -0.26 30.39 4.51
C ASP A 363 -0.68 28.91 4.66
N LEU A 364 -0.07 28.23 5.64
CA LEU A 364 -0.35 26.84 6.00
C LEU A 364 -1.12 26.76 7.32
N PRO A 365 -2.05 25.77 7.49
CA PRO A 365 -2.76 25.57 8.74
C PRO A 365 -1.83 25.46 9.97
N VAL A 366 -0.72 24.73 9.84
CA VAL A 366 0.24 24.55 10.95
C VAL A 366 1.03 25.82 11.26
N PHE A 367 1.34 26.66 10.28
CA PHE A 367 2.01 27.94 10.54
C PHE A 367 1.05 28.94 11.18
N ARG A 368 -0.23 28.92 10.81
CA ARG A 368 -1.27 29.68 11.50
C ARG A 368 -1.45 29.21 12.94
N GLU A 369 -1.39 27.90 13.17
CA GLU A 369 -1.45 27.30 14.51
C GLU A 369 -0.28 27.75 15.39
N VAL A 370 0.94 27.78 14.85
CA VAL A 370 2.15 28.11 15.61
C VAL A 370 2.38 29.62 15.74
N ALA A 371 2.24 30.39 14.67
CA ALA A 371 2.61 31.81 14.64
C ALA A 371 1.41 32.77 14.78
N GLY A 372 0.16 32.32 14.63
CA GLY A 372 -1.02 33.16 14.81
C GLY A 372 -0.96 34.47 14.03
N GLU A 373 -1.12 35.61 14.71
CA GLU A 373 -1.04 36.96 14.12
C GLU A 373 0.39 37.55 14.11
N HIS A 374 1.37 36.81 14.63
CA HIS A 374 2.76 37.26 14.82
C HIS A 374 3.66 37.02 13.60
N ALA A 375 3.07 36.70 12.45
CA ALA A 375 3.77 36.49 11.19
C ALA A 375 3.01 37.15 10.02
N THR A 376 3.76 37.53 8.98
CA THR A 376 3.19 37.89 7.68
C THR A 376 2.97 36.63 6.85
N TYR A 377 1.80 36.49 6.21
CA TYR A 377 1.47 35.30 5.43
C TYR A 377 1.33 35.59 3.95
N PHE A 378 1.68 34.61 3.10
CA PHE A 378 1.49 34.67 1.65
C PHE A 378 1.02 33.34 1.06
N SER A 379 0.36 33.36 -0.09
CA SER A 379 -0.20 32.14 -0.72
C SER A 379 0.27 31.94 -2.18
N VAL A 380 1.41 32.52 -2.56
CA VAL A 380 1.87 32.56 -3.96
C VAL A 380 2.91 31.49 -4.28
N ASN A 381 2.77 30.82 -5.43
CA ASN A 381 3.66 29.77 -5.93
C ASN A 381 4.49 30.18 -7.17
N SER A 382 4.60 31.49 -7.44
CA SER A 382 5.31 32.03 -8.60
C SER A 382 6.48 32.92 -8.16
N PRO A 383 7.69 32.78 -8.75
CA PRO A 383 8.84 33.61 -8.40
C PRO A 383 8.56 35.11 -8.50
N LEU A 384 7.83 35.55 -9.54
CA LEU A 384 7.49 36.96 -9.76
C LEU A 384 6.50 37.50 -8.71
N LYS A 385 5.53 36.68 -8.31
CA LYS A 385 4.59 37.07 -7.25
C LYS A 385 5.28 37.12 -5.90
N LEU A 386 6.11 36.10 -5.60
CA LEU A 386 6.88 36.05 -4.36
C LEU A 386 7.90 37.20 -4.28
N SER A 387 8.54 37.60 -5.38
CA SER A 387 9.45 38.74 -5.38
C SER A 387 8.72 40.05 -5.04
N ARG A 388 7.47 40.22 -5.47
CA ARG A 388 6.64 41.38 -5.09
C ARG A 388 6.28 41.37 -3.62
N VAL A 389 5.88 40.20 -3.09
CA VAL A 389 5.59 40.01 -1.66
C VAL A 389 6.84 40.31 -0.83
N LEU A 390 7.98 39.73 -1.17
CA LEU A 390 9.26 39.98 -0.49
C LEU A 390 9.64 41.46 -0.55
N LYS A 391 9.48 42.12 -1.70
CA LYS A 391 9.80 43.55 -1.83
C LYS A 391 8.92 44.41 -0.92
N ALA A 392 7.61 44.13 -0.86
CA ALA A 392 6.70 44.81 0.04
C ALA A 392 7.05 44.54 1.51
N TRP A 393 7.33 43.28 1.84
CA TRP A 393 7.70 42.89 3.20
C TRP A 393 9.02 43.50 3.65
N ILE A 394 10.05 43.58 2.79
CA ILE A 394 11.31 44.28 3.08
C ILE A 394 11.07 45.76 3.44
N ILE A 395 10.08 46.42 2.83
CA ILE A 395 9.70 47.80 3.22
C ILE A 395 9.11 47.80 4.64
N THR A 396 8.27 46.82 4.98
CA THR A 396 7.71 46.67 6.33
C THR A 396 8.74 46.30 7.40
N LEU A 397 9.83 45.62 7.03
CA LEU A 397 10.95 45.38 7.95
C LEU A 397 11.68 46.70 8.26
N LYS A 398 12.00 47.48 7.23
CA LYS A 398 12.74 48.74 7.38
C LYS A 398 12.00 49.82 8.16
N ASN A 399 10.68 49.85 8.09
CA ASN A 399 9.86 50.82 8.84
C ASN A 399 9.36 50.28 10.18
N GLY A 400 9.72 49.05 10.57
CA GLY A 400 9.29 48.42 11.82
C GLY A 400 7.79 48.08 11.90
N SER A 401 7.07 48.04 10.77
CA SER A 401 5.61 47.75 10.73
C SER A 401 5.28 46.28 10.50
N ALA A 402 6.28 45.43 10.31
CA ALA A 402 6.05 43.99 10.26
C ALA A 402 5.51 43.47 11.61
N PRO A 403 4.64 42.44 11.62
CA PRO A 403 4.15 41.83 12.85
C PRO A 403 5.29 41.40 13.79
N GLN A 404 5.14 41.68 15.08
CA GLN A 404 6.12 41.35 16.10
C GLN A 404 6.03 39.86 16.45
N SER A 405 7.13 39.13 16.22
CA SER A 405 7.23 37.69 16.47
C SER A 405 7.41 37.34 17.95
N THR A 406 7.92 38.27 18.76
CA THR A 406 8.18 38.06 20.20
C THR A 406 6.94 37.71 21.03
N GLY A 407 5.74 38.00 20.52
CA GLY A 407 4.48 37.62 21.15
C GLY A 407 4.01 36.19 20.84
N MET A 408 4.74 35.43 20.02
CA MET A 408 4.39 34.04 19.71
C MET A 408 4.40 33.17 20.97
N ASN A 409 3.31 32.46 21.21
CA ASN A 409 3.24 31.45 22.25
C ASN A 409 3.98 30.18 21.76
N TRP A 410 4.92 29.68 22.55
CA TRP A 410 5.63 28.44 22.29
C TRP A 410 5.88 27.70 23.61
N MET A 411 6.23 26.41 23.53
CA MET A 411 6.41 25.53 24.69
C MET A 411 7.88 25.17 24.89
N SER A 412 8.28 25.01 26.15
CA SER A 412 9.52 24.32 26.51
C SER A 412 9.43 22.81 26.27
N TRP A 413 10.57 22.12 26.20
CA TRP A 413 10.64 20.65 26.15
C TRP A 413 10.00 20.01 27.38
N LYS A 414 10.08 20.67 28.54
CA LYS A 414 9.34 20.31 29.75
C LYS A 414 7.83 20.32 29.51
N GLU A 415 7.27 21.43 29.06
CA GLU A 415 5.82 21.55 28.82
C GLU A 415 5.34 20.59 27.73
N SER A 416 6.14 20.38 26.67
CA SER A 416 5.87 19.39 25.62
C SER A 416 5.84 17.96 26.18
N SER A 417 6.81 17.61 27.03
CA SER A 417 6.87 16.30 27.69
C SER A 417 5.73 16.10 28.68
N ASP A 418 5.39 17.13 29.47
CA ASP A 418 4.24 17.14 30.38
C ASP A 418 2.92 16.88 29.61
N GLN A 419 2.75 17.45 28.41
CA GLN A 419 1.59 17.16 27.55
C GLN A 419 1.55 15.72 27.05
N ILE A 420 2.69 15.16 26.63
CA ILE A 420 2.77 13.75 26.20
C ILE A 420 2.35 12.84 27.35
N ILE A 421 2.93 13.04 28.53
CA ILE A 421 2.60 12.22 29.71
C ILE A 421 1.13 12.36 30.05
N LYS A 422 0.60 13.59 30.06
CA LYS A 422 -0.81 13.83 30.34
C LYS A 422 -1.74 13.13 29.36
N LEU A 423 -1.45 13.16 28.06
CA LEU A 423 -2.21 12.40 27.06
C LEU A 423 -2.19 10.89 27.36
N LEU A 424 -1.02 10.34 27.68
CA LEU A 424 -0.86 8.91 27.93
C LEU A 424 -1.52 8.42 29.23
N THR A 425 -1.64 9.29 30.24
CA THR A 425 -2.19 8.95 31.57
C THR A 425 -3.64 9.39 31.78
N ASP A 426 -4.09 10.47 31.13
CA ASP A 426 -5.44 11.01 31.21
C ASP A 426 -6.18 10.83 29.88
N SER A 427 -7.06 9.84 29.84
CA SER A 427 -7.91 9.58 28.66
C SER A 427 -8.94 10.69 28.42
N ASN A 428 -9.18 11.62 29.34
CA ASN A 428 -10.14 12.71 29.15
C ASN A 428 -9.46 14.05 28.81
N ASP A 429 -8.15 14.05 28.55
CA ASP A 429 -7.45 15.28 28.20
C ASP A 429 -8.04 15.93 26.93
N LYS A 430 -8.21 17.26 27.00
CA LYS A 430 -8.78 18.08 25.92
C LYS A 430 -8.03 17.98 24.59
N ASN A 431 -6.77 17.55 24.62
CA ASN A 431 -5.93 17.39 23.44
C ASN A 431 -6.18 16.06 22.70
N TRP A 432 -7.03 15.18 23.23
CA TRP A 432 -7.61 14.08 22.44
C TRP A 432 -8.65 14.63 21.46
N LEU A 433 -8.27 14.81 20.19
CA LEU A 433 -9.11 15.35 19.13
C LEU A 433 -10.19 14.38 18.65
N TYR A 434 -9.87 13.08 18.72
CA TYR A 434 -10.74 12.02 18.29
C TYR A 434 -10.50 10.80 19.14
N GLN A 435 -11.57 10.34 19.77
CA GLN A 435 -11.65 9.02 20.37
C GLN A 435 -12.70 8.28 19.57
N CYS A 436 -12.27 7.34 18.75
CA CYS A 436 -13.20 6.37 18.23
C CYS A 436 -13.53 5.47 19.40
N GLU A 437 -14.75 5.55 19.92
CA GLU A 437 -15.28 4.46 20.74
C GLU A 437 -15.06 3.14 19.98
N LYS A 438 -14.86 2.06 20.73
CA LYS A 438 -14.97 0.70 20.20
C LYS A 438 -16.12 0.73 19.19
N ILE A 439 -15.93 0.27 17.94
CA ILE A 439 -17.09 0.08 17.06
C ILE A 439 -18.09 -0.67 17.90
N GLY A 440 -19.21 0.00 18.18
CA GLY A 440 -20.08 -0.35 19.28
C GLY A 440 -20.36 -1.83 19.22
N THR A 441 -19.87 -2.53 20.24
CA THR A 441 -20.67 -3.59 20.82
C THR A 441 -21.91 -2.90 21.41
N SER A 442 -22.83 -2.41 20.57
CA SER A 442 -24.18 -2.87 20.83
C SER A 442 -24.00 -4.38 20.84
N LYS A 443 -24.21 -5.01 22.01
CA LYS A 443 -24.57 -6.42 22.00
C LYS A 443 -25.46 -6.55 20.76
N PRO A 444 -25.14 -7.38 19.74
CA PRO A 444 -26.23 -7.80 18.89
C PRO A 444 -27.29 -8.21 19.90
N ALA A 445 -28.50 -7.62 19.85
CA ALA A 445 -29.62 -8.24 20.55
C ALA A 445 -29.45 -9.70 20.21
N GLU A 446 -29.12 -10.53 21.23
CA GLU A 446 -28.53 -11.85 20.99
C GLU A 446 -29.32 -12.43 19.84
N PRO A 447 -28.70 -12.69 18.66
CA PRO A 447 -29.47 -13.13 17.51
C PRO A 447 -30.22 -14.33 18.04
N PRO A 448 -31.57 -14.32 18.04
CA PRO A 448 -32.39 -15.12 18.94
C PRO A 448 -31.75 -16.47 19.05
N ILE A 449 -31.17 -16.78 20.22
CA ILE A 449 -30.23 -17.90 20.35
C ILE A 449 -30.94 -19.11 19.78
N TRP A 450 -30.48 -19.55 18.61
CA TRP A 450 -31.17 -20.58 17.86
C TRP A 450 -30.66 -21.91 18.39
N ASN A 451 -31.23 -22.33 19.52
CA ASN A 451 -30.91 -23.59 20.20
C ASN A 451 -31.42 -24.83 19.44
N GLY A 452 -31.89 -24.67 18.20
CA GLY A 452 -32.44 -25.73 17.36
C GLY A 452 -31.39 -26.31 16.41
N THR A 453 -31.49 -27.61 16.12
CA THR A 453 -30.81 -28.21 14.97
C THR A 453 -31.51 -27.74 13.70
N LEU A 454 -30.79 -27.17 12.71
CA LEU A 454 -31.37 -26.77 11.42
C LEU A 454 -31.82 -28.01 10.64
N ARG A 455 -33.10 -28.38 10.77
CA ARG A 455 -33.68 -29.58 10.16
C ARG A 455 -34.26 -29.28 8.79
N THR A 456 -34.91 -28.13 8.61
CA THR A 456 -35.54 -27.74 7.34
C THR A 456 -35.22 -26.29 6.97
N ILE A 457 -34.66 -26.06 5.78
CA ILE A 457 -34.30 -24.74 5.26
C ILE A 457 -35.08 -24.50 3.96
N ALA A 458 -35.79 -23.38 3.87
CA ALA A 458 -36.37 -22.93 2.62
C ALA A 458 -35.36 -22.04 1.87
N VAL A 459 -35.27 -22.19 0.56
CA VAL A 459 -34.41 -21.37 -0.30
C VAL A 459 -35.27 -20.61 -1.29
N ASP A 460 -35.21 -19.28 -1.27
CA ASP A 460 -35.97 -18.45 -2.20
C ASP A 460 -35.28 -18.38 -3.57
N LEU A 461 -35.80 -19.15 -4.53
CA LEU A 461 -35.38 -19.10 -5.94
C LEU A 461 -36.42 -18.40 -6.82
N THR A 462 -37.44 -17.78 -6.22
CA THR A 462 -38.45 -17.04 -6.98
C THR A 462 -37.90 -15.85 -7.78
N PRO A 463 -36.76 -15.22 -7.42
CA PRO A 463 -36.13 -14.22 -8.30
C PRO A 463 -35.61 -14.77 -9.64
N ILE A 464 -35.49 -16.10 -9.80
CA ILE A 464 -35.06 -16.72 -11.06
C ILE A 464 -36.18 -16.62 -12.10
N MET A 465 -35.96 -15.82 -13.15
CA MET A 465 -36.82 -15.72 -14.33
C MET A 465 -36.48 -16.80 -15.38
N PRO A 466 -37.41 -17.20 -16.27
CA PRO A 466 -37.14 -18.05 -17.43
C PRO A 466 -36.57 -17.26 -18.62
N ASP A 467 -35.80 -17.93 -19.48
CA ASP A 467 -35.34 -17.52 -20.82
C ASP A 467 -34.59 -16.18 -21.03
N VAL A 468 -34.00 -15.59 -19.98
CA VAL A 468 -33.10 -14.42 -20.14
C VAL A 468 -31.64 -14.86 -20.08
N ASN A 469 -30.78 -14.32 -20.95
CA ASN A 469 -29.33 -14.62 -20.98
C ASN A 469 -28.70 -14.36 -19.59
N TYR A 470 -28.45 -15.43 -18.84
CA TYR A 470 -28.22 -15.37 -17.40
C TYR A 470 -26.78 -14.92 -17.08
N GLY A 471 -26.63 -13.98 -16.16
CA GLY A 471 -25.33 -13.59 -15.60
C GLY A 471 -24.69 -14.71 -14.75
N GLU A 472 -23.38 -14.64 -14.59
CA GLU A 472 -22.50 -15.65 -13.93
C GLU A 472 -22.95 -16.04 -12.51
N TYR A 473 -23.68 -15.15 -11.81
CA TYR A 473 -24.16 -15.37 -10.44
C TYR A 473 -25.25 -16.44 -10.32
N LYS A 474 -26.15 -16.62 -11.32
CA LYS A 474 -27.18 -17.68 -11.28
C LYS A 474 -26.54 -19.06 -11.26
N ILE A 475 -25.50 -19.27 -12.07
CA ILE A 475 -24.79 -20.56 -12.17
C ILE A 475 -24.14 -20.89 -10.82
N PHE A 476 -23.53 -19.88 -10.17
CA PHE A 476 -22.98 -20.00 -8.84
C PHE A 476 -24.03 -20.45 -7.81
N VAL A 477 -25.21 -19.82 -7.77
CA VAL A 477 -26.30 -20.17 -6.85
C VAL A 477 -26.77 -21.61 -7.06
N LEU A 478 -26.90 -22.06 -8.30
CA LEU A 478 -27.33 -23.43 -8.62
C LEU A 478 -26.32 -24.48 -8.15
N GLU A 479 -25.02 -24.23 -8.31
CA GLU A 479 -23.97 -25.13 -7.81
C GLU A 479 -23.86 -25.10 -6.28
N LEU A 480 -24.00 -23.92 -5.66
CA LEU A 480 -24.03 -23.80 -4.20
C LEU A 480 -25.12 -24.71 -3.60
N LEU A 481 -26.32 -24.73 -4.18
CA LEU A 481 -27.41 -25.59 -3.72
C LEU A 481 -27.11 -27.08 -3.90
N ARG A 482 -26.53 -27.48 -5.05
CA ARG A 482 -26.10 -28.86 -5.26
C ARG A 482 -25.10 -29.31 -4.19
N MET A 483 -24.17 -28.45 -3.81
CA MET A 483 -23.18 -28.74 -2.77
C MET A 483 -23.79 -28.76 -1.37
N LEU A 484 -24.68 -27.84 -1.04
CA LEU A 484 -25.39 -27.80 0.24
C LEU A 484 -26.17 -29.10 0.48
N ALA A 485 -26.87 -29.59 -0.54
CA ALA A 485 -27.57 -30.88 -0.48
C ALA A 485 -26.60 -32.04 -0.17
N LYS A 486 -25.39 -32.02 -0.76
CA LYS A 486 -24.38 -33.08 -0.57
C LYS A 486 -23.74 -33.04 0.82
N ILE A 487 -23.41 -31.86 1.32
CA ILE A 487 -22.65 -31.70 2.58
C ILE A 487 -23.56 -31.80 3.80
N LYS A 488 -24.85 -31.47 3.66
CA LYS A 488 -25.86 -31.60 4.71
C LYS A 488 -26.95 -32.62 4.34
N PRO A 489 -26.62 -33.91 4.26
CA PRO A 489 -27.58 -34.95 3.88
C PRO A 489 -28.73 -35.11 4.88
N LYS A 490 -28.56 -34.64 6.12
CA LYS A 490 -29.58 -34.67 7.20
C LYS A 490 -30.45 -33.41 7.27
N THR A 491 -30.18 -32.40 6.44
CA THR A 491 -30.98 -31.16 6.37
C THR A 491 -31.88 -31.22 5.15
N SER A 492 -33.17 -30.93 5.34
CA SER A 492 -34.17 -30.87 4.28
C SER A 492 -34.19 -29.46 3.67
N PHE A 493 -33.98 -29.36 2.36
CA PHE A 493 -34.02 -28.11 1.61
C PHE A 493 -35.31 -28.01 0.80
N ILE A 494 -36.03 -26.90 0.94
CA ILE A 494 -37.27 -26.61 0.20
C ILE A 494 -37.02 -25.43 -0.73
N LEU A 495 -36.89 -25.69 -2.03
CA LEU A 495 -36.59 -24.67 -3.02
C LEU A 495 -37.89 -23.98 -3.47
N LEU A 496 -38.12 -22.75 -3.05
CA LEU A 496 -39.29 -21.97 -3.40
C LEU A 496 -39.12 -21.38 -4.79
N THR A 497 -40.08 -21.59 -5.68
CA THR A 497 -39.97 -21.24 -7.10
C THR A 497 -41.25 -20.59 -7.62
N LYS A 498 -41.15 -19.85 -8.73
CA LYS A 498 -42.31 -19.39 -9.51
C LYS A 498 -42.77 -20.50 -10.45
N GLU A 499 -44.03 -20.46 -10.86
CA GLU A 499 -44.58 -21.42 -11.83
C GLU A 499 -43.73 -21.48 -13.11
N SER A 500 -43.30 -20.31 -13.61
CA SER A 500 -42.48 -20.16 -14.81
C SER A 500 -41.09 -20.82 -14.73
N SER A 501 -40.41 -20.74 -13.58
CA SER A 501 -39.05 -21.27 -13.39
C SER A 501 -39.01 -22.64 -12.71
N ASN A 502 -40.15 -23.13 -12.21
CA ASN A 502 -40.23 -24.41 -11.53
C ASN A 502 -39.71 -25.53 -12.44
N LYS A 503 -40.26 -25.70 -13.65
CA LYS A 503 -39.85 -26.80 -14.57
C LYS A 503 -38.36 -26.77 -14.92
N GLU A 504 -37.78 -25.60 -15.16
CA GLU A 504 -36.34 -25.45 -15.50
C GLU A 504 -35.44 -25.93 -14.35
N LEU A 505 -35.87 -25.74 -13.11
CA LEU A 505 -35.09 -26.08 -11.91
C LEU A 505 -35.23 -27.55 -11.48
N ALA A 506 -36.01 -28.38 -12.19
CA ALA A 506 -36.25 -29.80 -11.88
C ALA A 506 -34.98 -30.62 -11.62
N PHE A 507 -33.88 -30.28 -12.27
CA PHE A 507 -32.60 -30.97 -12.08
C PHE A 507 -31.99 -30.81 -10.66
N LEU A 508 -32.49 -29.89 -9.84
CA LEU A 508 -32.04 -29.69 -8.46
C LEU A 508 -32.68 -30.66 -7.46
N ASP A 509 -33.77 -31.35 -7.84
CA ASP A 509 -34.46 -32.26 -6.93
C ASP A 509 -33.57 -33.46 -6.52
N ARG A 510 -33.50 -33.72 -5.21
CA ARG A 510 -32.72 -34.80 -4.57
C ARG A 510 -33.45 -35.28 -3.30
N PRO A 511 -33.05 -36.41 -2.68
CA PRO A 511 -33.74 -36.94 -1.50
C PRO A 511 -33.90 -35.95 -0.33
N ASN A 512 -32.97 -35.02 -0.18
CA ASN A 512 -33.01 -33.98 0.85
C ASN A 512 -33.20 -32.56 0.28
N MET A 513 -33.59 -32.41 -1.00
CA MET A 513 -33.83 -31.12 -1.64
C MET A 513 -35.01 -31.22 -2.60
N ARG A 514 -36.11 -30.52 -2.31
CA ARG A 514 -37.34 -30.55 -3.12
C ARG A 514 -37.80 -29.16 -3.50
N ARG A 515 -38.25 -28.97 -4.74
CA ARG A 515 -38.88 -27.72 -5.16
C ARG A 515 -40.35 -27.62 -4.75
N MET A 516 -40.82 -26.39 -4.59
CA MET A 516 -42.21 -26.04 -4.34
C MET A 516 -42.56 -24.75 -5.08
N VAL A 517 -43.70 -24.74 -5.77
CA VAL A 517 -44.22 -23.52 -6.42
C VAL A 517 -44.92 -22.69 -5.36
N VAL A 518 -44.55 -21.42 -5.23
CA VAL A 518 -45.12 -20.50 -4.22
C VAL A 518 -45.68 -19.21 -4.79
N LEU A 519 -45.48 -18.94 -6.09
CA LEU A 519 -45.94 -17.74 -6.78
C LEU A 519 -46.47 -18.11 -8.17
N ASN A 520 -47.68 -17.63 -8.49
CA ASN A 520 -48.30 -17.73 -9.81
C ASN A 520 -47.99 -16.49 -10.67
N ASP A 521 -47.78 -16.69 -11.97
CA ASP A 521 -47.30 -15.65 -12.89
C ASP A 521 -48.30 -14.49 -13.12
N SER A 522 -49.58 -14.66 -12.72
CA SER A 522 -50.63 -13.65 -12.84
C SER A 522 -50.51 -12.47 -11.86
N ASN A 523 -49.88 -12.64 -10.70
CA ASN A 523 -49.70 -11.57 -9.70
C ASN A 523 -48.47 -10.67 -9.95
N ALA A 524 -47.64 -10.98 -10.95
CA ALA A 524 -46.47 -10.17 -11.28
C ALA A 524 -46.78 -8.94 -12.15
N ARG A 525 -47.98 -8.88 -12.77
CA ARG A 525 -48.37 -7.80 -13.71
C ARG A 525 -49.04 -6.59 -13.06
N GLU A 526 -49.66 -6.71 -11.88
CA GLU A 526 -50.29 -5.55 -11.21
C GLU A 526 -49.27 -4.52 -10.71
N ASN A 527 -48.04 -4.92 -10.43
CA ASN A 527 -46.94 -4.02 -10.07
C ASN A 527 -46.43 -3.11 -11.21
N ARG A 528 -46.97 -3.23 -12.45
CA ARG A 528 -46.61 -2.35 -13.58
C ARG A 528 -47.54 -1.13 -13.75
N ALA A 529 -48.77 -1.16 -13.24
CA ALA A 529 -49.70 -0.03 -13.40
C ALA A 529 -49.30 1.17 -12.51
N ASP A 530 -48.80 0.90 -11.30
CA ASP A 530 -48.29 1.93 -10.40
C ASP A 530 -47.03 2.64 -10.94
N ASN A 531 -46.31 2.01 -11.88
CA ASN A 531 -45.09 2.56 -12.46
C ASN A 531 -45.35 3.76 -13.39
N PHE A 532 -46.50 3.84 -14.06
CA PHE A 532 -46.78 4.95 -14.98
C PHE A 532 -47.09 6.25 -14.22
N VAL A 533 -47.76 6.14 -13.07
CA VAL A 533 -48.06 7.29 -12.19
C VAL A 533 -46.80 7.76 -11.46
N MET A 534 -45.88 6.85 -11.10
CA MET A 534 -44.58 7.20 -10.52
C MET A 534 -43.65 7.92 -11.51
N LEU A 535 -43.65 7.51 -12.79
CA LEU A 535 -42.87 8.15 -13.85
C LEU A 535 -43.23 9.63 -14.02
N MET A 536 -44.52 9.96 -13.94
CA MET A 536 -45.02 11.34 -13.98
C MET A 536 -44.59 12.19 -12.76
N MET A 537 -44.43 11.58 -11.58
CA MET A 537 -44.04 12.29 -10.36
C MET A 537 -42.52 12.51 -10.24
N ALA A 538 -41.70 11.65 -10.85
CA ALA A 538 -40.24 11.72 -10.78
C ALA A 538 -39.65 12.89 -11.61
N GLU A 539 -40.28 13.26 -12.74
CA GLU A 539 -39.84 14.42 -13.53
C GLU A 539 -40.07 15.77 -12.83
N TRP A 540 -40.96 15.83 -11.83
CA TRP A 540 -41.37 17.07 -11.19
C TRP A 540 -40.51 17.54 -10.00
N THR A 541 -39.38 16.90 -9.70
CA THR A 541 -38.63 17.15 -8.44
C THR A 541 -37.14 17.45 -8.58
N ARG A 542 -36.76 18.45 -9.40
CA ARG A 542 -35.51 19.20 -9.18
C ARG A 542 -35.63 20.29 -8.08
N PHE A 543 -36.84 20.62 -7.63
CA PHE A 543 -37.07 21.75 -6.70
C PHE A 543 -37.40 21.36 -5.24
N ALA A 544 -37.63 20.08 -4.91
CA ALA A 544 -38.14 19.69 -3.59
C ALA A 544 -37.24 18.69 -2.82
N ARG A 545 -36.00 19.08 -2.48
CA ARG A 545 -35.11 18.26 -1.63
C ARG A 545 -35.53 18.17 -0.15
N ARG A 546 -36.52 18.95 0.29
CA ARG A 546 -36.91 19.07 1.71
C ARG A 546 -38.13 18.22 2.11
N TRP A 547 -38.84 17.60 1.16
CA TRP A 547 -40.07 16.82 1.39
C TRP A 547 -39.89 15.28 1.36
N LYS A 548 -38.68 14.77 1.12
CA LYS A 548 -38.43 13.32 1.01
C LYS A 548 -38.61 12.52 2.32
N LYS A 549 -38.48 13.14 3.50
CA LYS A 549 -38.59 12.43 4.79
C LYS A 549 -40.02 12.02 5.19
N GLY A 550 -41.05 12.70 4.68
CA GLY A 550 -42.45 12.44 5.05
C GLY A 550 -43.15 11.36 4.21
N VAL A 551 -42.84 11.30 2.92
CA VAL A 551 -43.49 10.37 1.96
C VAL A 551 -42.92 8.95 2.07
N MET A 552 -41.60 8.81 2.32
CA MET A 552 -40.96 7.51 2.56
C MET A 552 -41.51 6.76 3.78
N LYS A 553 -42.03 7.49 4.79
CA LYS A 553 -42.60 6.87 5.98
C LYS A 553 -43.98 6.22 5.75
N ARG A 554 -44.71 6.63 4.70
CA ARG A 554 -46.03 6.06 4.34
C ARG A 554 -45.93 4.85 3.39
N LEU A 555 -44.82 4.69 2.67
CA LEU A 555 -44.61 3.59 1.70
C LEU A 555 -43.99 2.34 2.33
N ASN A 556 -43.61 2.38 3.62
CA ASN A 556 -42.91 1.32 4.34
C ASN A 556 -43.81 0.16 4.86
N ASN A 557 -45.11 0.16 4.54
CA ASN A 557 -46.06 -0.88 4.94
C ASN A 557 -46.51 -1.70 3.72
N ARG A 558 -45.65 -2.62 3.25
CA ARG A 558 -46.15 -3.80 2.55
C ARG A 558 -46.68 -4.76 3.61
N ASN A 559 -47.97 -5.06 3.55
CA ASN A 559 -48.60 -6.12 4.32
C ASN A 559 -48.02 -7.47 3.85
N TYR A 560 -46.96 -7.94 4.50
CA TYR A 560 -46.49 -9.31 4.35
C TYR A 560 -47.66 -10.23 4.76
N THR A 561 -48.10 -11.05 3.80
CA THR A 561 -49.31 -11.86 3.90
C THR A 561 -49.27 -12.80 5.11
N SER A 562 -50.42 -12.96 5.78
CA SER A 562 -50.65 -13.76 7.00
C SER A 562 -50.58 -15.29 6.77
N TRP A 563 -49.69 -15.75 5.89
CA TRP A 563 -49.53 -17.15 5.54
C TRP A 563 -48.60 -17.79 6.58
N ARG A 564 -48.89 -19.02 7.01
CA ARG A 564 -48.05 -19.80 7.96
C ARG A 564 -47.44 -21.04 7.30
N MET A 565 -47.34 -21.05 5.98
CA MET A 565 -46.96 -22.21 5.19
C MET A 565 -45.55 -22.72 5.54
N LEU A 566 -44.55 -21.85 5.59
CA LEU A 566 -43.18 -22.21 5.95
C LEU A 566 -43.12 -22.71 7.40
N GLN A 567 -43.84 -22.05 8.32
CA GLN A 567 -43.94 -22.48 9.71
C GLN A 567 -44.60 -23.86 9.86
N ASP A 568 -45.69 -24.12 9.14
CA ASP A 568 -46.42 -25.40 9.15
C ASP A 568 -45.58 -26.54 8.56
N MET A 569 -44.70 -26.22 7.61
CA MET A 569 -43.71 -27.15 7.06
C MET A 569 -42.48 -27.35 7.96
N GLY A 570 -42.45 -26.70 9.13
CA GLY A 570 -41.35 -26.76 10.08
C GLY A 570 -40.06 -26.11 9.55
N VAL A 571 -40.18 -25.17 8.60
CA VAL A 571 -39.02 -24.42 8.08
C VAL A 571 -38.45 -23.54 9.18
N ASN A 572 -37.15 -23.66 9.35
CA ASN A 572 -36.41 -23.02 10.43
C ASN A 572 -35.61 -21.79 9.99
N LEU A 573 -35.38 -21.67 8.68
CA LEU A 573 -34.61 -20.60 8.06
C LEU A 573 -35.09 -20.43 6.61
N LEU A 574 -35.30 -19.19 6.19
CA LEU A 574 -35.48 -18.81 4.79
C LEU A 574 -34.19 -18.14 4.28
N PHE A 575 -33.53 -18.79 3.33
CA PHE A 575 -32.31 -18.29 2.70
C PHE A 575 -32.61 -17.80 1.28
N SER A 576 -32.40 -16.51 1.01
CA SER A 576 -32.37 -16.00 -0.35
C SER A 576 -30.92 -15.83 -0.79
N PRO A 577 -30.45 -16.61 -1.78
CA PRO A 577 -29.15 -16.37 -2.39
C PRO A 577 -29.12 -15.10 -3.24
N PHE A 578 -30.24 -14.38 -3.38
CA PHE A 578 -30.33 -13.12 -4.10
C PHE A 578 -30.61 -11.97 -3.13
N PHE A 579 -30.22 -10.77 -3.55
CA PHE A 579 -30.48 -9.57 -2.78
C PHE A 579 -31.92 -9.05 -2.93
N SER A 580 -32.73 -9.69 -3.79
CA SER A 580 -34.17 -9.47 -3.93
C SER A 580 -34.96 -10.55 -3.20
N LEU A 581 -36.03 -10.18 -2.51
CA LEU A 581 -36.93 -11.12 -1.84
C LEU A 581 -38.34 -11.01 -2.46
N ASP A 582 -38.69 -11.98 -3.29
CA ASP A 582 -40.01 -12.04 -3.92
C ASP A 582 -41.00 -12.84 -3.04
N PHE A 583 -40.50 -13.62 -2.07
CA PHE A 583 -41.31 -14.39 -1.13
C PHE A 583 -40.81 -14.26 0.32
N ALA A 584 -41.69 -13.88 1.26
CA ALA A 584 -41.36 -13.80 2.70
C ALA A 584 -42.53 -14.29 3.56
N GLU A 585 -42.22 -14.89 4.71
CA GLU A 585 -43.20 -15.24 5.74
C GLU A 585 -42.81 -14.64 7.10
N SER A 586 -43.78 -14.03 7.79
CA SER A 586 -43.55 -13.43 9.12
C SER A 586 -43.32 -14.50 10.17
N GLY A 587 -42.25 -14.37 10.97
CA GLY A 587 -41.89 -15.32 12.03
C GLY A 587 -40.81 -16.35 11.63
N VAL A 588 -40.44 -16.43 10.35
CA VAL A 588 -39.32 -17.25 9.87
C VAL A 588 -38.06 -16.37 9.71
N PRO A 589 -36.91 -16.70 10.33
CA PRO A 589 -35.66 -15.95 10.15
C PRO A 589 -35.20 -15.92 8.69
N ARG A 590 -34.69 -14.77 8.22
CA ARG A 590 -34.32 -14.54 6.81
C ARG A 590 -32.86 -14.15 6.62
N VAL A 591 -32.16 -14.78 5.69
CA VAL A 591 -30.79 -14.44 5.29
C VAL A 591 -30.77 -14.12 3.80
N CYS A 592 -30.20 -12.97 3.39
CA CYS A 592 -30.00 -12.61 1.98
C CYS A 592 -28.55 -12.35 1.62
N SER A 593 -28.16 -12.66 0.39
CA SER A 593 -26.81 -12.38 -0.11
C SER A 593 -26.73 -11.09 -0.94
N ILE A 594 -25.79 -10.20 -0.59
CA ILE A 594 -25.45 -8.99 -1.35
C ILE A 594 -24.32 -9.32 -2.33
N TYR A 595 -24.60 -9.22 -3.62
CA TYR A 595 -23.63 -9.51 -4.68
C TYR A 595 -23.34 -8.34 -5.63
N ASP A 596 -24.21 -7.31 -5.70
CA ASP A 596 -23.97 -6.13 -6.53
C ASP A 596 -24.63 -4.86 -5.96
N LEU A 597 -23.86 -3.78 -5.88
CA LEU A 597 -24.29 -2.42 -5.55
C LEU A 597 -23.64 -1.35 -6.45
N GLN A 598 -23.07 -1.76 -7.59
CA GLN A 598 -22.29 -0.88 -8.45
C GLN A 598 -23.14 0.24 -9.08
N TYR A 599 -24.46 0.06 -9.19
CA TYR A 599 -25.36 1.12 -9.67
C TYR A 599 -25.40 2.35 -8.76
N LYS A 600 -25.10 2.19 -7.46
CA LYS A 600 -25.05 3.33 -6.52
C LYS A 600 -23.74 4.13 -6.62
N THR A 601 -22.65 3.48 -7.01
CA THR A 601 -21.31 4.10 -7.11
C THR A 601 -20.96 4.54 -8.52
N HIS A 602 -21.52 3.87 -9.53
CA HIS A 602 -21.27 4.11 -10.95
C HIS A 602 -22.56 4.03 -11.79
N PRO A 603 -23.50 4.96 -11.59
CA PRO A 603 -24.80 4.95 -12.27
C PRO A 603 -24.69 5.01 -13.80
N ASP A 604 -23.62 5.61 -14.34
CA ASP A 604 -23.38 5.76 -15.77
C ASP A 604 -23.17 4.43 -16.53
N PHE A 605 -22.97 3.32 -15.80
CA PHE A 605 -22.81 1.99 -16.38
C PHE A 605 -24.10 1.19 -16.54
N PHE A 606 -25.23 1.72 -16.05
CA PHE A 606 -26.54 1.07 -16.07
C PHE A 606 -27.46 1.80 -17.05
N LYS A 607 -28.44 1.10 -17.65
CA LYS A 607 -29.36 1.77 -18.57
C LYS A 607 -30.27 2.72 -17.78
N PRO A 608 -30.64 3.90 -18.33
CA PRO A 608 -31.59 4.79 -17.68
C PRO A 608 -32.89 4.04 -17.33
N GLY A 609 -33.24 3.98 -16.03
CA GLY A 609 -34.40 3.25 -15.51
C GLY A 609 -34.09 1.92 -14.81
N ASP A 610 -32.89 1.34 -14.97
CA ASP A 610 -32.46 0.13 -14.25
C ASP A 610 -32.18 0.42 -12.77
N ASP A 611 -31.78 1.65 -12.45
CA ASP A 611 -31.51 2.15 -11.10
C ASP A 611 -32.71 1.99 -10.15
N LEU A 612 -33.93 2.21 -10.64
CA LEU A 612 -35.16 2.04 -9.85
C LEU A 612 -35.43 0.57 -9.48
N HIS A 613 -35.15 -0.36 -10.40
CA HIS A 613 -35.31 -1.79 -10.14
C HIS A 613 -34.29 -2.28 -9.10
N HIS A 614 -33.04 -1.85 -9.22
CA HIS A 614 -31.98 -2.20 -8.28
C HIS A 614 -32.16 -1.53 -6.92
N GLU A 615 -32.67 -0.29 -6.87
CA GLU A 615 -33.00 0.40 -5.61
C GLU A 615 -34.17 -0.30 -4.90
N ARG A 616 -35.16 -0.79 -5.65
CA ARG A 616 -36.26 -1.59 -5.09
C ARG A 616 -35.76 -2.92 -4.51
N SER A 617 -34.96 -3.68 -5.26
CA SER A 617 -34.32 -4.90 -4.75
C SER A 617 -33.47 -4.61 -3.51
N PHE A 618 -32.80 -3.46 -3.47
CA PHE A 618 -32.04 -3.01 -2.31
C PHE A 618 -32.91 -2.77 -1.07
N ILE A 619 -34.06 -2.11 -1.23
CA ILE A 619 -35.01 -1.88 -0.14
C ILE A 619 -35.61 -3.22 0.33
N ASP A 620 -36.00 -4.09 -0.60
CA ASP A 620 -36.60 -5.39 -0.26
C ASP A 620 -35.58 -6.31 0.47
N GLY A 621 -34.32 -6.35 0.02
CA GLY A 621 -33.23 -7.07 0.68
C GLY A 621 -32.90 -6.52 2.08
N ALA A 622 -32.96 -5.19 2.27
CA ALA A 622 -32.72 -4.52 3.55
C ALA A 622 -33.68 -4.95 4.68
N HIS A 623 -34.81 -5.57 4.37
CA HIS A 623 -35.76 -6.10 5.36
C HIS A 623 -35.40 -7.49 5.91
N SER A 624 -34.25 -8.05 5.53
CA SER A 624 -33.77 -9.37 5.99
C SER A 624 -33.34 -9.36 7.45
N SER A 625 -33.40 -10.53 8.12
CA SER A 625 -32.90 -10.67 9.49
C SER A 625 -31.38 -10.60 9.56
N VAL A 626 -30.70 -11.07 8.50
CA VAL A 626 -29.25 -10.96 8.28
C VAL A 626 -28.98 -10.77 6.79
N LEU A 627 -27.98 -9.97 6.47
CA LEU A 627 -27.41 -9.78 5.14
C LEU A 627 -26.01 -10.37 5.10
N ASP A 628 -25.68 -11.02 3.99
CA ASP A 628 -24.37 -11.61 3.73
C ASP A 628 -23.74 -10.97 2.50
N ALA A 629 -22.72 -10.14 2.69
CA ALA A 629 -21.99 -9.50 1.61
C ALA A 629 -20.78 -10.35 1.21
N ILE A 630 -20.71 -10.69 -0.09
CA ILE A 630 -19.66 -11.58 -0.62
C ILE A 630 -18.26 -10.95 -0.68
N SER A 631 -18.13 -9.67 -0.33
CA SER A 631 -16.85 -8.95 -0.23
C SER A 631 -16.94 -7.76 0.71
N ARG A 632 -15.81 -7.34 1.30
CA ARG A 632 -15.72 -6.10 2.10
C ARG A 632 -16.18 -4.87 1.34
N HIS A 633 -15.91 -4.81 0.05
CA HIS A 633 -16.31 -3.69 -0.79
C HIS A 633 -17.83 -3.57 -0.84
N LEU A 634 -18.54 -4.70 -1.01
CA LEU A 634 -20.00 -4.73 -1.00
C LEU A 634 -20.58 -4.47 0.39
N SER A 635 -19.98 -5.01 1.46
CA SER A 635 -20.38 -4.69 2.84
C SER A 635 -20.28 -3.18 3.08
N HIS A 636 -19.15 -2.58 2.70
CA HIS A 636 -18.92 -1.16 2.83
C HIS A 636 -19.90 -0.35 1.96
N SER A 637 -20.13 -0.76 0.71
CA SER A 637 -21.07 -0.11 -0.21
C SER A 637 -22.51 -0.17 0.32
N ALA A 638 -22.93 -1.29 0.91
CA ALA A 638 -24.24 -1.49 1.52
C ALA A 638 -24.43 -0.59 2.75
N ILE A 639 -23.39 -0.44 3.58
CA ILE A 639 -23.42 0.46 4.75
C ILE A 639 -23.47 1.92 4.30
N THR A 640 -22.57 2.33 3.40
CA THR A 640 -22.38 3.73 3.00
C THR A 640 -23.49 4.27 2.10
N HIS A 641 -23.91 3.53 1.09
CA HIS A 641 -24.90 3.98 0.10
C HIS A 641 -26.32 3.48 0.44
N GLY A 642 -26.41 2.52 1.34
CA GLY A 642 -27.65 1.89 1.76
C GLY A 642 -28.17 2.30 3.13
N ASN A 643 -27.34 2.96 3.95
CA ASN A 643 -27.64 3.33 5.33
C ASN A 643 -28.14 2.14 6.18
N LEU A 644 -27.59 0.96 5.91
CA LEU A 644 -27.90 -0.28 6.62
C LEU A 644 -27.02 -0.41 7.84
N ASP A 645 -27.60 -0.86 8.94
CA ASP A 645 -26.89 -1.06 10.20
C ASP A 645 -25.87 -2.22 10.02
N PRO A 646 -24.56 -1.97 10.27
CA PRO A 646 -23.50 -2.96 10.10
C PRO A 646 -23.71 -4.25 10.89
N SER A 647 -24.46 -4.22 12.00
CA SER A 647 -24.74 -5.40 12.83
C SER A 647 -25.58 -6.47 12.10
N TYR A 648 -26.31 -6.07 11.06
CA TYR A 648 -27.09 -6.97 10.22
C TYR A 648 -26.29 -7.47 9.00
N ILE A 649 -25.11 -6.93 8.71
CA ILE A 649 -24.31 -7.28 7.53
C ILE A 649 -23.08 -8.10 7.93
N ARG A 650 -23.05 -9.37 7.54
CA ARG A 650 -21.87 -10.23 7.63
C ARG A 650 -21.10 -10.17 6.33
N THR A 651 -19.77 -10.24 6.43
CA THR A 651 -18.92 -10.31 5.23
C THR A 651 -18.41 -11.73 5.10
N CYS A 652 -18.96 -12.49 4.16
CA CYS A 652 -18.38 -13.76 3.75
C CYS A 652 -17.38 -13.51 2.62
N TYR A 653 -16.11 -13.82 2.87
CA TYR A 653 -15.10 -13.77 1.83
C TYR A 653 -15.25 -15.02 0.96
N LEU A 654 -15.55 -14.82 -0.31
CA LEU A 654 -15.41 -15.89 -1.29
C LEU A 654 -13.90 -16.08 -1.54
N ASN A 655 -13.29 -17.04 -0.85
CA ASN A 655 -11.91 -17.45 -1.11
C ASN A 655 -11.92 -18.40 -2.32
N ILE A 656 -11.44 -17.88 -3.44
CA ILE A 656 -11.52 -18.52 -4.74
C ILE A 656 -10.13 -19.08 -5.10
N ALA A 657 -9.99 -20.41 -5.14
CA ALA A 657 -8.75 -21.12 -5.48
C ALA A 657 -8.88 -21.78 -6.87
N GLN A 658 -7.84 -21.62 -7.67
CA GLN A 658 -7.82 -21.84 -9.13
C GLN A 658 -7.90 -23.28 -9.64
N GLU A 659 -8.01 -24.29 -8.77
CA GLU A 659 -7.93 -25.72 -9.12
C GLU A 659 -9.25 -26.33 -9.65
N TYR A 660 -10.37 -25.60 -9.65
CA TYR A 660 -11.71 -26.17 -9.91
C TYR A 660 -12.40 -25.73 -11.22
N TRP A 661 -11.71 -24.94 -12.06
CA TRP A 661 -12.23 -24.50 -13.36
C TRP A 661 -12.51 -25.67 -14.34
N GLU A 662 -11.75 -26.76 -14.26
CA GLU A 662 -11.97 -27.94 -15.10
C GLU A 662 -13.23 -28.75 -14.69
N LEU A 663 -13.59 -28.75 -13.41
CA LEU A 663 -14.88 -29.31 -12.93
C LEU A 663 -16.08 -28.45 -13.37
N PHE A 664 -15.88 -27.15 -13.53
CA PHE A 664 -16.93 -26.22 -13.99
C PHE A 664 -17.25 -26.39 -15.48
N LYS A 665 -16.24 -26.63 -16.33
CA LYS A 665 -16.46 -27.01 -17.75
C LYS A 665 -17.21 -28.33 -17.89
N ASP A 666 -16.88 -29.29 -17.03
CA ASP A 666 -17.51 -30.60 -17.00
C ASP A 666 -18.96 -30.56 -16.48
N ALA A 667 -19.28 -29.67 -15.54
CA ALA A 667 -20.66 -29.43 -15.08
C ALA A 667 -21.49 -28.62 -16.10
N ALA A 668 -20.90 -27.63 -16.77
CA ALA A 668 -21.54 -26.82 -17.81
C ALA A 668 -21.87 -27.65 -19.07
N SER A 669 -21.01 -28.60 -19.45
CA SER A 669 -21.25 -29.49 -20.60
C SER A 669 -22.42 -30.48 -20.40
N ARG A 670 -22.81 -30.72 -19.14
CA ARG A 670 -23.89 -31.63 -18.74
C ARG A 670 -25.23 -30.92 -18.46
N CYS A 671 -25.28 -29.59 -18.52
CA CYS A 671 -26.48 -28.81 -18.23
C CYS A 671 -27.38 -28.67 -19.48
N PRO A 672 -28.63 -29.17 -19.46
CA PRO A 672 -29.50 -29.19 -20.66
C PRO A 672 -29.83 -27.79 -21.23
N VAL A 673 -29.84 -26.77 -20.38
CA VAL A 673 -30.19 -25.38 -20.74
C VAL A 673 -29.14 -24.72 -21.63
N ILE A 674 -27.88 -25.17 -21.55
CA ILE A 674 -26.75 -24.64 -22.36
C ILE A 674 -26.77 -25.18 -23.80
N ARG A 675 -27.59 -26.21 -24.09
CA ARG A 675 -27.74 -26.78 -25.44
C ARG A 675 -28.77 -26.06 -26.32
N SER A 676 -29.37 -24.96 -25.87
CA SER A 676 -30.33 -24.19 -26.69
C SER A 676 -29.62 -23.52 -27.87
N PRO A 677 -30.08 -23.69 -29.12
CA PRO A 677 -29.53 -23.02 -30.30
C PRO A 677 -29.62 -21.48 -30.24
N ALA A 678 -30.35 -20.92 -29.27
CA ALA A 678 -30.50 -19.48 -29.07
C ALA A 678 -29.32 -18.85 -28.28
N TRP A 679 -28.40 -19.66 -27.73
CA TRP A 679 -27.23 -19.15 -27.02
C TRP A 679 -26.09 -18.82 -28.00
N ASN A 680 -26.24 -17.72 -28.72
CA ASN A 680 -25.15 -17.06 -29.42
C ASN A 680 -24.49 -16.12 -28.40
N GLY A 681 -23.29 -16.48 -27.92
CA GLY A 681 -22.59 -15.80 -26.82
C GLY A 681 -22.52 -14.27 -26.90
N TRP A 682 -22.16 -13.66 -25.76
CA TRP A 682 -22.05 -12.21 -25.59
C TRP A 682 -21.06 -11.58 -26.60
N LYS A 683 -21.57 -10.87 -27.60
CA LYS A 683 -20.81 -9.83 -28.31
C LYS A 683 -21.00 -8.50 -27.57
N MET A 684 -19.92 -7.94 -27.02
CA MET A 684 -19.92 -6.63 -26.37
C MET A 684 -19.68 -5.52 -27.41
N GLU A 685 -20.51 -4.48 -27.37
CA GLU A 685 -20.57 -3.42 -28.39
C GLU A 685 -19.54 -2.29 -28.23
N ASN A 686 -18.45 -2.48 -27.46
CA ASN A 686 -17.35 -1.51 -27.35
C ASN A 686 -16.02 -2.18 -26.92
N ASP A 687 -15.73 -3.39 -27.43
CA ASP A 687 -14.37 -3.95 -27.33
C ASP A 687 -13.47 -3.25 -28.36
N PRO A 688 -12.29 -2.70 -28.00
CA PRO A 688 -11.27 -2.45 -29.00
C PRO A 688 -11.00 -3.80 -29.68
N ALA A 689 -11.01 -3.81 -31.02
CA ALA A 689 -10.97 -5.02 -31.83
C ALA A 689 -10.03 -6.10 -31.28
N GLU A 690 -10.47 -7.36 -31.28
CA GLU A 690 -9.63 -8.52 -30.97
C GLU A 690 -8.27 -8.36 -31.69
N SER A 691 -7.18 -8.41 -30.91
CA SER A 691 -5.85 -8.20 -31.47
C SER A 691 -5.55 -9.27 -32.54
N SER A 692 -5.09 -8.81 -33.70
CA SER A 692 -4.65 -9.64 -34.82
C SER A 692 -3.23 -10.19 -34.67
N LEU A 693 -2.46 -9.72 -33.68
CA LEU A 693 -1.06 -10.14 -33.47
C LEU A 693 -0.99 -11.47 -32.72
N LYS A 694 -0.23 -12.42 -33.27
CA LYS A 694 0.05 -13.70 -32.60
C LYS A 694 1.10 -13.53 -31.51
N MET A 695 0.94 -14.18 -30.36
CA MET A 695 1.91 -14.17 -29.27
C MET A 695 2.60 -15.53 -29.15
N SER A 696 3.93 -15.56 -29.04
CA SER A 696 4.68 -16.76 -28.61
C SER A 696 5.29 -16.54 -27.24
N ILE A 697 5.06 -17.46 -26.31
CA ILE A 697 5.74 -17.48 -25.00
C ILE A 697 6.73 -18.65 -24.98
N VAL A 698 7.99 -18.35 -24.72
CA VAL A 698 9.08 -19.32 -24.61
C VAL A 698 9.44 -19.53 -23.14
N THR A 699 9.45 -20.79 -22.70
CA THR A 699 9.76 -21.16 -21.31
C THR A 699 10.88 -22.19 -21.24
N PRO A 700 12.09 -21.83 -20.78
CA PRO A 700 13.11 -22.82 -20.46
C PRO A 700 12.79 -23.54 -19.14
N SER A 701 13.04 -24.84 -19.08
CA SER A 701 12.81 -25.68 -17.90
C SER A 701 13.96 -26.64 -17.65
N PHE A 702 14.31 -26.83 -16.37
CA PHE A 702 15.18 -27.93 -15.92
C PHE A 702 15.02 -28.15 -14.41
N ASN A 703 14.47 -29.29 -14.02
CA ASN A 703 14.14 -29.66 -12.65
C ASN A 703 13.36 -28.57 -11.90
N GLN A 704 12.21 -28.17 -12.46
CA GLN A 704 11.34 -27.12 -11.92
C GLN A 704 9.92 -27.61 -11.66
N CYS A 705 9.72 -28.90 -11.34
CA CYS A 705 8.41 -29.50 -11.11
C CYS A 705 7.60 -28.72 -10.05
N GLN A 706 8.29 -28.19 -9.03
CA GLN A 706 7.70 -27.36 -7.98
C GLN A 706 7.03 -26.07 -8.49
N PHE A 707 7.47 -25.50 -9.62
CA PHE A 707 7.06 -24.16 -10.07
C PHE A 707 6.45 -24.12 -11.47
N ILE A 708 6.86 -25.01 -12.37
CA ILE A 708 6.52 -24.93 -13.79
C ILE A 708 5.01 -24.93 -14.04
N GLU A 709 4.24 -25.68 -13.26
CA GLU A 709 2.78 -25.67 -13.34
C GLU A 709 2.20 -24.27 -13.18
N ARG A 710 2.72 -23.49 -12.23
CA ARG A 710 2.25 -22.12 -11.98
C ARG A 710 2.63 -21.19 -13.14
N ALA A 711 3.80 -21.37 -13.73
CA ALA A 711 4.21 -20.64 -14.93
C ALA A 711 3.28 -20.95 -16.13
N LEU A 712 3.03 -22.23 -16.41
CA LEU A 712 2.11 -22.69 -17.47
C LEU A 712 0.70 -22.12 -17.29
N LEU A 713 0.16 -22.24 -16.08
CA LEU A 713 -1.16 -21.73 -15.76
C LEU A 713 -1.24 -20.20 -15.88
N SER A 714 -0.18 -19.47 -15.53
CA SER A 714 -0.14 -18.01 -15.67
C SER A 714 -0.24 -17.55 -17.13
N VAL A 715 0.31 -18.32 -18.08
CA VAL A 715 0.21 -18.08 -19.53
C VAL A 715 -1.17 -18.46 -20.04
N ALA A 716 -1.68 -19.63 -19.68
CA ALA A 716 -2.99 -20.13 -20.11
C ALA A 716 -4.16 -19.18 -19.69
N ARG A 717 -3.97 -18.40 -18.61
CA ARG A 717 -4.98 -17.48 -18.06
C ARG A 717 -5.01 -16.10 -18.71
N GLN A 718 -4.17 -15.84 -19.72
CA GLN A 718 -4.05 -14.51 -20.31
C GLN A 718 -5.23 -14.11 -21.22
N GLN A 719 -6.16 -15.03 -21.53
CA GLN A 719 -7.36 -14.78 -22.33
C GLN A 719 -7.07 -14.14 -23.70
N VAL A 720 -5.98 -14.54 -24.36
CA VAL A 720 -5.66 -14.16 -25.75
C VAL A 720 -5.77 -15.39 -26.63
N LYS A 721 -6.49 -15.25 -27.75
CA LYS A 721 -6.92 -16.37 -28.61
C LYS A 721 -5.78 -17.11 -29.31
N ASP A 722 -4.69 -16.40 -29.64
CA ASP A 722 -3.56 -16.93 -30.42
C ASP A 722 -2.24 -16.81 -29.64
N ILE A 723 -2.16 -17.55 -28.52
CA ILE A 723 -0.92 -17.75 -27.76
C ILE A 723 -0.33 -19.11 -28.13
N GLU A 724 0.89 -19.10 -28.66
CA GLU A 724 1.74 -20.28 -28.78
C GLU A 724 2.65 -20.38 -27.55
N HIS A 725 2.47 -21.41 -26.72
CA HIS A 725 3.37 -21.66 -25.57
C HIS A 725 4.35 -22.79 -25.88
N ILE A 726 5.64 -22.46 -25.89
CA ILE A 726 6.75 -23.39 -26.17
C ILE A 726 7.58 -23.60 -24.91
N VAL A 727 7.65 -24.82 -24.41
CA VAL A 727 8.53 -25.21 -23.31
C VAL A 727 9.71 -26.03 -23.83
N ILE A 728 10.93 -25.60 -23.50
CA ILE A 728 12.15 -26.36 -23.80
C ILE A 728 12.72 -26.86 -22.47
N ASP A 729 12.51 -28.15 -22.20
CA ASP A 729 12.97 -28.82 -21.00
C ASP A 729 14.34 -29.49 -21.20
N GLY A 730 15.23 -29.36 -20.22
CA GLY A 730 16.61 -29.84 -20.26
C GLY A 730 16.83 -31.31 -19.92
N GLY A 731 15.80 -32.15 -20.01
CA GLY A 731 15.86 -33.55 -19.58
C GLY A 731 15.66 -33.68 -18.07
N SER A 732 14.63 -33.03 -17.55
CA SER A 732 14.28 -33.03 -16.13
C SER A 732 13.92 -34.42 -15.62
N THR A 733 14.29 -34.69 -14.36
CA THR A 733 14.08 -35.99 -13.69
C THR A 733 13.24 -35.88 -12.41
N ASP A 734 12.69 -34.70 -12.12
CA ASP A 734 11.97 -34.36 -10.89
C ASP A 734 10.44 -34.42 -11.02
N GLY A 735 9.93 -35.03 -12.09
CA GLY A 735 8.50 -35.08 -12.43
C GLY A 735 8.03 -33.95 -13.36
N THR A 736 8.91 -33.02 -13.77
CA THR A 736 8.56 -31.93 -14.71
C THR A 736 7.99 -32.45 -16.04
N VAL A 737 8.58 -33.50 -16.63
CA VAL A 737 8.14 -34.05 -17.92
C VAL A 737 6.76 -34.70 -17.83
N ASP A 738 6.49 -35.41 -16.73
CA ASP A 738 5.18 -36.00 -16.46
C ASP A 738 4.10 -34.90 -16.34
N LEU A 739 4.46 -33.78 -15.71
CA LEU A 739 3.60 -32.61 -15.61
C LEU A 739 3.34 -32.00 -16.99
N LEU A 740 4.38 -31.75 -17.80
CA LEU A 740 4.24 -31.20 -19.16
C LEU A 740 3.37 -32.08 -20.08
N THR A 741 3.40 -33.40 -19.89
CA THR A 741 2.55 -34.33 -20.65
C THR A 741 1.06 -34.06 -20.41
N ARG A 742 0.66 -33.60 -19.22
CA ARG A 742 -0.74 -33.27 -18.87
C ARG A 742 -1.26 -31.99 -19.54
N PHE A 743 -0.37 -31.15 -20.07
CA PHE A 743 -0.72 -29.87 -20.71
C PHE A 743 -0.80 -29.95 -22.26
N LYS A 744 -0.67 -31.14 -22.86
CA LYS A 744 -0.92 -31.33 -24.30
C LYS A 744 -2.43 -31.29 -24.60
N PRO A 745 -2.87 -30.70 -25.73
CA PRO A 745 -2.08 -30.07 -26.80
C PRO A 745 -1.80 -28.57 -26.59
N ALA A 746 -2.25 -27.96 -25.48
CA ALA A 746 -2.18 -26.52 -25.25
C ALA A 746 -0.75 -25.96 -25.16
N VAL A 747 0.22 -26.79 -24.76
CA VAL A 747 1.64 -26.43 -24.66
C VAL A 747 2.47 -27.33 -25.57
N ARG A 748 3.27 -26.72 -26.46
CA ARG A 748 4.28 -27.46 -27.25
C ARG A 748 5.54 -27.60 -26.40
N TRP A 749 6.03 -28.80 -26.20
CA TRP A 749 7.24 -29.01 -25.40
C TRP A 749 8.18 -30.03 -26.00
N ILE A 750 9.47 -29.83 -25.75
CA ILE A 750 10.56 -30.75 -26.09
C ILE A 750 11.38 -30.97 -24.82
N SER A 751 11.65 -32.22 -24.47
CA SER A 751 12.50 -32.59 -23.34
C SER A 751 13.71 -33.35 -23.85
N GLU A 752 14.88 -32.72 -23.80
CA GLU A 752 16.16 -33.32 -24.16
C GLU A 752 17.27 -32.65 -23.36
N LYS A 753 18.40 -33.34 -23.19
CA LYS A 753 19.55 -32.75 -22.53
C LYS A 753 20.00 -31.50 -23.30
N ASN A 754 20.10 -30.37 -22.61
CA ASN A 754 20.55 -29.11 -23.19
C ASN A 754 21.86 -28.63 -22.56
N GLU A 755 22.52 -27.68 -23.22
CA GLU A 755 23.76 -27.07 -22.73
C GLU A 755 23.52 -25.92 -21.76
N GLY A 756 22.31 -25.78 -21.19
CA GLY A 756 21.93 -24.74 -20.25
C GLY A 756 20.81 -23.82 -20.75
N GLN A 757 20.46 -22.84 -19.91
CA GLN A 757 19.28 -21.97 -20.10
C GLN A 757 19.30 -21.17 -21.41
N SER A 758 20.45 -20.60 -21.83
CA SER A 758 20.54 -19.86 -23.10
C SER A 758 20.20 -20.73 -24.30
N HIS A 759 20.73 -21.95 -24.36
CA HIS A 759 20.45 -22.91 -25.42
C HIS A 759 18.96 -23.27 -25.44
N ALA A 760 18.35 -23.50 -24.27
CA ALA A 760 16.92 -23.79 -24.16
C ALA A 760 16.05 -22.63 -24.66
N VAL A 761 16.38 -21.39 -24.26
CA VAL A 761 15.66 -20.19 -24.71
C VAL A 761 15.84 -20.01 -26.22
N ASN A 762 17.08 -20.10 -26.73
CA ASN A 762 17.38 -19.97 -28.17
C ASN A 762 16.60 -20.96 -29.02
N LYS A 763 16.57 -22.24 -28.62
CA LYS A 763 15.77 -23.28 -29.29
C LYS A 763 14.29 -22.92 -29.30
N GLY A 764 13.77 -22.40 -28.19
CA GLY A 764 12.39 -21.94 -28.10
C GLY A 764 12.10 -20.71 -28.98
N LEU A 765 13.01 -19.73 -29.02
CA LEU A 765 12.93 -18.54 -29.86
C LEU A 765 12.94 -18.89 -31.35
N GLN A 766 13.79 -19.83 -31.78
CA GLN A 766 13.82 -20.32 -33.16
C GLN A 766 12.53 -21.03 -33.56
N ALA A 767 11.88 -21.68 -32.60
CA ALA A 767 10.65 -22.42 -32.85
C ALA A 767 9.40 -21.52 -32.77
N ALA A 768 9.51 -20.29 -32.25
CA ALA A 768 8.41 -19.36 -32.05
C ALA A 768 7.87 -18.82 -33.39
N THR A 769 6.54 -18.84 -33.52
CA THR A 769 5.82 -18.40 -34.73
C THR A 769 4.96 -17.16 -34.53
N GLY A 770 5.00 -16.52 -33.35
CA GLY A 770 4.20 -15.35 -32.97
C GLY A 770 4.90 -14.02 -33.28
N ASP A 771 4.10 -13.01 -33.61
CA ASP A 771 4.57 -11.69 -34.04
C ASP A 771 5.24 -10.93 -32.89
N ILE A 772 4.74 -11.18 -31.69
CA ILE A 772 5.34 -10.77 -30.42
C ILE A 772 5.81 -12.01 -29.69
N ILE A 773 6.98 -11.91 -29.07
CA ILE A 773 7.61 -12.98 -28.31
C ILE A 773 7.80 -12.51 -26.86
N GLY A 774 7.35 -13.34 -25.92
CA GLY A 774 7.68 -13.25 -24.51
C GLY A 774 8.59 -14.41 -24.09
N TRP A 775 9.48 -14.15 -23.14
CA TRP A 775 10.28 -15.17 -22.48
C TRP A 775 9.85 -15.23 -21.00
N LEU A 776 9.41 -16.41 -20.52
CA LEU A 776 9.01 -16.61 -19.13
C LEU A 776 9.74 -17.83 -18.56
N ASN A 777 10.62 -17.65 -17.57
CA ASN A 777 11.26 -18.80 -16.93
C ASN A 777 10.23 -19.66 -16.19
N SER A 778 10.51 -20.96 -16.06
CA SER A 778 9.63 -21.96 -15.45
C SER A 778 9.31 -21.70 -13.97
N ASN A 779 10.00 -20.78 -13.30
CA ASN A 779 9.72 -20.37 -11.93
C ASN A 779 9.03 -18.99 -11.81
N ASP A 780 8.87 -18.25 -12.90
CA ASP A 780 8.26 -16.92 -12.92
C ASP A 780 6.78 -17.00 -13.35
N ILE A 781 6.01 -15.92 -13.15
CA ILE A 781 4.59 -15.86 -13.55
C ILE A 781 4.25 -14.55 -14.26
N TYR A 782 3.30 -14.61 -15.21
CA TYR A 782 2.61 -13.41 -15.68
C TYR A 782 1.45 -13.03 -14.77
N TYR A 783 1.22 -11.72 -14.62
CA TYR A 783 0.02 -11.22 -13.96
C TYR A 783 -1.19 -11.21 -14.91
N PRO A 784 -2.43 -11.15 -14.38
CA PRO A 784 -3.64 -11.15 -15.19
C PRO A 784 -3.64 -10.04 -16.25
N SER A 785 -4.02 -10.39 -17.48
CA SER A 785 -4.08 -9.48 -18.64
C SER A 785 -2.75 -8.90 -19.12
N ALA A 786 -1.59 -9.33 -18.62
CA ALA A 786 -0.29 -8.83 -19.04
C ALA A 786 -0.07 -8.98 -20.56
N VAL A 787 -0.29 -10.17 -21.10
CA VAL A 787 -0.13 -10.47 -22.53
C VAL A 787 -1.15 -9.70 -23.38
N ARG A 788 -2.40 -9.57 -22.89
CA ARG A 788 -3.45 -8.78 -23.57
C ARG A 788 -3.06 -7.30 -23.67
N ARG A 789 -2.52 -6.71 -22.60
CA ARG A 789 -2.08 -5.31 -22.60
C ARG A 789 -0.89 -5.09 -23.53
N VAL A 790 0.05 -6.03 -23.54
CA VAL A 790 1.23 -5.97 -24.41
C VAL A 790 0.86 -6.08 -25.88
N THR A 791 -0.01 -7.02 -26.24
CA THR A 791 -0.48 -7.18 -27.63
C THR A 791 -1.22 -5.93 -28.09
N ALA A 792 -2.18 -5.43 -27.31
CA ALA A 792 -2.89 -4.18 -27.60
C ALA A 792 -1.91 -2.99 -27.76
N PHE A 793 -0.89 -2.91 -26.92
CA PHE A 793 0.13 -1.87 -27.02
C PHE A 793 0.93 -1.96 -28.33
N PHE A 794 1.37 -3.16 -28.73
CA PHE A 794 2.12 -3.34 -29.97
C PHE A 794 1.26 -3.12 -31.22
N GLU A 795 -0.05 -3.30 -31.16
CA GLU A 795 -0.92 -2.97 -32.28
C GLU A 795 -0.99 -1.48 -32.56
N THR A 796 -1.12 -0.68 -31.51
CA THR A 796 -1.20 0.78 -31.67
C THR A 796 0.17 1.43 -31.84
N HIS A 797 1.27 0.68 -31.67
CA HIS A 797 2.65 1.15 -31.79
C HIS A 797 3.50 0.22 -32.69
N PRO A 798 3.27 0.21 -34.02
CA PRO A 798 4.00 -0.63 -34.98
C PRO A 798 5.51 -0.32 -35.05
N ASP A 799 5.90 0.88 -34.63
CA ASP A 799 7.25 1.40 -34.68
C ASP A 799 8.11 1.02 -33.45
N VAL A 800 7.47 0.58 -32.36
CA VAL A 800 8.15 0.06 -31.16
C VAL A 800 8.62 -1.37 -31.38
N ASP A 801 9.86 -1.66 -31.00
CA ASP A 801 10.46 -2.99 -31.16
C ASP A 801 10.29 -3.85 -29.90
N ILE A 802 10.38 -3.22 -28.73
CA ILE A 802 10.48 -3.88 -27.43
C ILE A 802 9.61 -3.12 -26.42
N ALA A 803 8.81 -3.84 -25.65
CA ALA A 803 8.00 -3.28 -24.57
C ALA A 803 8.27 -4.04 -23.28
N TYR A 804 8.43 -3.32 -22.17
CA TYR A 804 8.56 -3.91 -20.85
C TYR A 804 7.81 -3.08 -19.81
N GLY A 805 7.40 -3.70 -18.72
CA GLY A 805 6.63 -3.03 -17.67
C GLY A 805 7.14 -3.29 -16.27
N MET A 806 6.37 -2.85 -15.29
CA MET A 806 6.64 -3.09 -13.87
C MET A 806 6.56 -4.58 -13.54
N ALA A 807 7.31 -5.00 -12.51
CA ALA A 807 7.30 -6.35 -11.99
C ALA A 807 7.51 -6.38 -10.48
N ASP A 808 7.27 -7.52 -9.86
CA ASP A 808 7.62 -7.77 -8.44
C ASP A 808 8.66 -8.89 -8.33
N HIS A 809 9.45 -8.87 -7.26
CA HIS A 809 10.03 -10.10 -6.74
C HIS A 809 8.97 -10.85 -5.91
N ILE A 810 8.77 -12.11 -6.24
CA ILE A 810 7.82 -13.01 -5.56
C ILE A 810 8.55 -14.13 -4.82
N ASP A 811 7.99 -14.59 -3.71
CA ASP A 811 8.52 -15.68 -2.91
C ASP A 811 8.12 -17.06 -3.49
N ILE A 812 8.38 -18.16 -2.76
CA ILE A 812 8.04 -19.53 -3.19
C ILE A 812 6.53 -19.79 -3.35
N ASP A 813 5.70 -18.97 -2.71
CA ASP A 813 4.24 -19.07 -2.66
C ASP A 813 3.55 -18.04 -3.59
N ASP A 814 4.33 -17.47 -4.52
CA ASP A 814 3.90 -16.45 -5.49
C ASP A 814 3.59 -15.08 -4.86
N ARG A 815 3.89 -14.87 -3.58
CA ARG A 815 3.54 -13.63 -2.89
C ARG A 815 4.58 -12.55 -3.21
N PRO A 816 4.16 -11.37 -3.68
CA PRO A 816 5.07 -10.26 -3.91
C PRO A 816 5.59 -9.72 -2.58
N PHE A 817 6.90 -9.68 -2.40
CA PHE A 817 7.53 -9.13 -1.19
C PHE A 817 8.30 -7.84 -1.45
N GLU A 818 8.74 -7.58 -2.69
CA GLU A 818 9.24 -6.28 -3.10
C GLU A 818 8.97 -6.03 -4.59
N ALA A 819 8.93 -4.76 -5.00
CA ALA A 819 8.85 -4.43 -6.43
C ALA A 819 10.22 -4.65 -7.07
N TYR A 820 10.25 -5.22 -8.28
CA TYR A 820 11.45 -5.20 -9.10
C TYR A 820 11.76 -3.74 -9.44
N PRO A 821 13.04 -3.30 -9.39
CA PRO A 821 13.40 -1.90 -9.62
C PRO A 821 13.36 -1.53 -11.13
N THR A 822 12.20 -1.70 -11.76
CA THR A 822 11.95 -1.27 -13.14
C THR A 822 11.92 0.24 -13.27
N GLU A 823 12.62 0.77 -14.28
CA GLU A 823 12.74 2.20 -14.56
C GLU A 823 12.38 2.48 -16.02
N PRO A 824 11.95 3.71 -16.39
CA PRO A 824 11.81 4.11 -17.78
C PRO A 824 13.10 3.95 -18.60
N TRP A 825 12.97 3.81 -19.92
CA TRP A 825 14.09 3.47 -20.79
C TRP A 825 15.19 4.54 -20.79
N ASP A 826 16.40 4.12 -20.42
CA ASP A 826 17.63 4.90 -20.53
C ASP A 826 18.82 3.93 -20.70
N LEU A 827 19.53 4.06 -21.83
CA LEU A 827 20.65 3.17 -22.16
C LEU A 827 21.86 3.38 -21.24
N GLU A 828 22.16 4.62 -20.83
CA GLU A 828 23.27 4.91 -19.92
C GLU A 828 22.97 4.35 -18.52
N ARG A 829 21.72 4.49 -18.09
CA ARG A 829 21.23 3.86 -16.86
C ARG A 829 21.35 2.35 -16.94
N LEU A 830 21.00 1.75 -18.08
CA LEU A 830 21.03 0.30 -18.27
C LEU A 830 22.46 -0.22 -18.16
N HIS A 831 23.46 0.51 -18.66
CA HIS A 831 24.88 0.15 -18.48
C HIS A 831 25.30 0.04 -17.01
N ASN A 832 24.69 0.85 -16.14
CA ASN A 832 25.06 0.93 -14.71
C ASN A 832 24.20 0.05 -13.80
N SER A 833 23.05 -0.45 -14.28
CA SER A 833 22.15 -1.32 -13.54
C SER A 833 21.15 -2.00 -14.48
N CYS A 834 20.95 -3.30 -14.35
CA CYS A 834 19.86 -3.98 -15.05
C CYS A 834 18.53 -3.67 -14.33
N PHE A 835 17.80 -2.68 -14.84
CA PHE A 835 16.46 -2.33 -14.33
C PHE A 835 15.34 -3.03 -15.11
N ILE A 836 15.65 -3.75 -16.18
CA ILE A 836 14.64 -4.47 -16.97
C ILE A 836 14.41 -5.84 -16.35
N CYS A 837 13.18 -6.10 -15.89
CA CYS A 837 12.79 -7.41 -15.39
C CYS A 837 12.52 -8.35 -16.56
N GLN A 838 13.34 -9.40 -16.70
CA GLN A 838 13.26 -10.36 -17.81
C GLN A 838 11.83 -10.88 -18.09
N PRO A 839 11.08 -11.43 -17.11
CA PRO A 839 9.74 -11.95 -17.40
C PRO A 839 8.72 -10.87 -17.76
N ALA A 840 9.01 -9.58 -17.56
CA ALA A 840 8.11 -8.48 -17.90
C ALA A 840 8.42 -7.81 -19.25
N LEU A 841 9.36 -8.36 -20.05
CA LEU A 841 9.75 -7.82 -21.35
C LEU A 841 9.26 -8.71 -22.49
N PHE A 842 8.75 -8.05 -23.53
CA PHE A 842 8.26 -8.65 -24.77
C PHE A 842 8.88 -7.90 -25.96
N PHE A 843 9.16 -8.61 -27.05
CA PHE A 843 9.76 -8.03 -28.24
C PHE A 843 9.12 -8.58 -29.51
N ARG A 844 9.16 -7.80 -30.59
CA ARG A 844 8.71 -8.27 -31.90
C ARG A 844 9.62 -9.38 -32.43
N ARG A 845 9.06 -10.31 -33.20
CA ARG A 845 9.83 -11.36 -33.89
C ARG A 845 11.01 -10.80 -34.70
N ARG A 846 10.81 -9.65 -35.36
CA ARG A 846 11.86 -8.95 -36.14
C ARG A 846 13.12 -8.63 -35.34
N VAL A 847 13.01 -8.46 -34.02
CA VAL A 847 14.16 -8.20 -33.14
C VAL A 847 15.11 -9.40 -33.14
N ILE A 848 14.58 -10.61 -33.04
CA ILE A 848 15.36 -11.85 -33.10
C ILE A 848 15.93 -12.06 -34.51
N GLU A 849 15.12 -11.82 -35.55
CA GLU A 849 15.54 -12.00 -36.95
C GLU A 849 16.70 -11.07 -37.35
N GLN A 850 16.68 -9.82 -36.88
CA GLN A 850 17.67 -8.80 -37.24
C GLN A 850 18.88 -8.77 -36.32
N HIS A 851 18.72 -9.12 -35.04
CA HIS A 851 19.80 -9.05 -34.05
C HIS A 851 20.25 -10.43 -33.55
N GLY A 852 19.66 -11.52 -34.01
CA GLY A 852 20.06 -12.87 -33.61
C GLY A 852 19.70 -13.22 -32.17
N LEU A 853 20.20 -14.37 -31.74
CA LEU A 853 19.83 -15.07 -30.50
C LEU A 853 20.71 -14.68 -29.29
N LEU A 854 20.43 -15.27 -28.13
CA LEU A 854 21.22 -15.07 -26.91
C LEU A 854 22.61 -15.71 -27.04
N ASP A 855 23.61 -15.13 -26.38
CA ASP A 855 24.96 -15.68 -26.30
C ASP A 855 24.98 -16.92 -25.37
N GLU A 856 25.14 -18.10 -25.96
CA GLU A 856 25.08 -19.37 -25.22
C GLU A 856 26.26 -19.61 -24.27
N SER A 857 27.34 -18.82 -24.42
CA SER A 857 28.48 -18.85 -23.50
C SER A 857 28.16 -18.22 -22.14
N LEU A 858 27.11 -17.39 -22.06
CA LEU A 858 26.67 -16.75 -20.82
C LEU A 858 25.73 -17.68 -20.04
N ARG A 859 25.93 -17.77 -18.72
CA ARG A 859 25.16 -18.66 -17.84
C ARG A 859 24.21 -17.93 -16.91
N TYR A 860 24.45 -16.66 -16.61
CA TYR A 860 23.75 -15.87 -15.60
C TYR A 860 23.21 -14.54 -16.12
N CYS A 861 23.88 -13.89 -17.07
CA CYS A 861 23.53 -12.54 -17.52
C CYS A 861 23.17 -12.45 -19.03
N MET A 862 22.69 -13.56 -19.61
CA MET A 862 22.35 -13.63 -21.03
C MET A 862 21.26 -12.64 -21.45
N ASP A 863 20.28 -12.40 -20.58
CA ASP A 863 19.21 -11.42 -20.75
C ASP A 863 19.77 -9.99 -20.77
N TYR A 864 20.60 -9.66 -19.80
CA TYR A 864 21.17 -8.34 -19.64
C TYR A 864 22.12 -7.96 -20.78
N GLU A 865 22.94 -8.91 -21.25
CA GLU A 865 23.72 -8.73 -22.47
C GLU A 865 22.83 -8.39 -23.67
N TYR A 866 21.71 -9.11 -23.81
CA TYR A 866 20.80 -8.93 -24.91
C TYR A 866 20.17 -7.52 -24.89
N TRP A 867 19.67 -7.06 -23.73
CA TRP A 867 19.11 -5.71 -23.60
C TRP A 867 20.12 -4.62 -23.95
N LEU A 868 21.37 -4.75 -23.49
CA LEU A 868 22.45 -3.81 -23.80
C LEU A 868 22.78 -3.80 -25.29
N ARG A 869 22.82 -4.99 -25.92
CA ARG A 869 23.12 -5.14 -27.35
C ARG A 869 22.03 -4.52 -28.22
N LEU A 870 20.77 -4.75 -27.89
CA LEU A 870 19.62 -4.17 -28.60
C LEU A 870 19.54 -2.65 -28.40
N GLY A 871 19.79 -2.16 -27.18
CA GLY A 871 19.87 -0.74 -26.89
C GLY A 871 20.98 -0.04 -27.68
N ARG A 872 22.16 -0.66 -27.80
CA ARG A 872 23.29 -0.13 -28.59
C ARG A 872 23.02 -0.15 -30.10
N ALA A 873 22.18 -1.08 -30.56
CA ALA A 873 21.73 -1.15 -31.95
C ALA A 873 20.64 -0.10 -32.28
N GLY A 874 20.16 0.66 -31.29
CA GLY A 874 19.23 1.77 -31.50
C GLY A 874 17.75 1.36 -31.56
N LEU A 875 17.39 0.19 -31.02
CA LEU A 875 16.00 -0.28 -31.02
C LEU A 875 15.10 0.59 -30.15
N ARG A 876 13.82 0.67 -30.51
CA ARG A 876 12.83 1.44 -29.76
C ARG A 876 12.25 0.62 -28.64
N PHE A 877 12.61 1.00 -27.41
CA PHE A 877 12.06 0.45 -26.18
C PHE A 877 10.92 1.33 -25.67
N ALA A 878 9.82 0.71 -25.28
CA ALA A 878 8.73 1.34 -24.55
C ALA A 878 8.64 0.80 -23.13
N TYR A 879 8.42 1.72 -22.19
CA TYR A 879 8.13 1.41 -20.80
C TYR A 879 6.63 1.51 -20.55
N LEU A 880 6.02 0.45 -20.03
CA LEU A 880 4.62 0.39 -19.65
C LEU A 880 4.52 0.56 -18.13
N ASP A 881 3.76 1.56 -17.67
CA ASP A 881 3.45 1.79 -16.25
C ASP A 881 2.37 0.80 -15.77
N GLU A 882 2.60 -0.48 -16.05
CA GLU A 882 1.69 -1.59 -15.84
C GLU A 882 2.47 -2.76 -15.27
N LYS A 883 1.84 -3.48 -14.35
CA LYS A 883 2.48 -4.61 -13.68
C LYS A 883 2.27 -5.89 -14.48
N LEU A 884 3.33 -6.39 -15.10
CA LEU A 884 3.24 -7.47 -16.11
C LEU A 884 3.62 -8.85 -15.55
N ALA A 885 4.60 -8.94 -14.66
CA ALA A 885 5.11 -10.24 -14.20
C ALA A 885 5.62 -10.23 -12.74
N GLY A 886 5.72 -11.42 -12.17
CA GLY A 886 6.43 -11.69 -10.92
C GLY A 886 7.65 -12.57 -11.18
N SER A 887 8.84 -12.11 -10.78
CA SER A 887 10.10 -12.85 -10.87
C SER A 887 10.43 -13.49 -9.52
N ARG A 888 10.65 -14.80 -9.49
CA ARG A 888 10.78 -15.53 -8.23
C ARG A 888 12.19 -15.49 -7.65
N LEU A 889 12.31 -15.04 -6.40
CA LEU A 889 13.57 -14.91 -5.68
C LEU A 889 13.53 -15.71 -4.37
N TYR A 890 14.47 -16.65 -4.21
CA TYR A 890 14.60 -17.51 -3.02
C TYR A 890 16.04 -18.04 -2.91
N ALA A 891 16.46 -18.53 -1.74
CA ALA A 891 17.88 -18.80 -1.45
C ALA A 891 18.59 -19.75 -2.45
N LYS A 892 17.88 -20.78 -2.95
CA LYS A 892 18.42 -21.74 -3.92
C LYS A 892 18.26 -21.29 -5.39
N ASN A 893 17.61 -20.16 -5.65
CA ASN A 893 17.43 -19.67 -7.00
C ASN A 893 18.79 -19.25 -7.60
N LYS A 894 18.92 -19.36 -8.91
CA LYS A 894 20.21 -19.21 -9.61
C LYS A 894 20.87 -17.83 -9.37
N THR A 895 20.05 -16.78 -9.28
CA THR A 895 20.52 -15.40 -9.09
C THR A 895 20.96 -15.10 -7.66
N ALA A 896 20.15 -15.43 -6.64
CA ALA A 896 20.51 -15.19 -5.24
C ALA A 896 21.57 -16.19 -4.75
N GLY A 897 21.44 -17.47 -5.13
CA GLY A 897 22.33 -18.54 -4.71
C GLY A 897 23.74 -18.48 -5.32
N SER A 898 23.97 -17.66 -6.36
CA SER A 898 25.26 -17.53 -7.04
C SER A 898 25.70 -16.07 -7.29
N ARG A 899 25.30 -15.13 -6.42
CA ARG A 899 25.45 -13.67 -6.62
C ARG A 899 26.85 -13.20 -7.07
N ILE A 900 27.93 -13.76 -6.52
CA ILE A 900 29.30 -13.41 -6.94
C ILE A 900 29.60 -13.89 -8.36
N LYS A 901 29.17 -15.10 -8.73
CA LYS A 901 29.35 -15.65 -10.09
C LYS A 901 28.57 -14.82 -11.10
N VAL A 902 27.33 -14.41 -10.75
CA VAL A 902 26.49 -13.53 -11.56
C VAL A 902 27.22 -12.21 -11.85
N ILE A 903 27.69 -11.51 -10.81
CA ILE A 903 28.37 -10.22 -10.98
C ILE A 903 29.71 -10.37 -11.71
N SER A 904 30.44 -11.47 -11.46
CA SER A 904 31.68 -11.77 -12.18
C SER A 904 31.43 -11.92 -13.67
N GLU A 905 30.42 -12.70 -14.07
CA GLU A 905 30.08 -12.91 -15.48
C GLU A 905 29.58 -11.61 -16.13
N ILE A 906 28.86 -10.76 -15.40
CA ILE A 906 28.50 -9.40 -15.88
C ILE A 906 29.75 -8.56 -16.15
N ASN A 907 30.73 -8.57 -15.25
CA ASN A 907 31.99 -7.85 -15.44
C ASN A 907 32.78 -8.38 -16.64
N ASP A 908 32.85 -9.71 -16.80
CA ASP A 908 33.51 -10.36 -17.94
C ASP A 908 32.81 -10.03 -19.26
N MET A 909 31.47 -10.07 -19.29
CA MET A 909 30.66 -9.68 -20.44
C MET A 909 30.91 -8.21 -20.82
N PHE A 910 30.88 -7.28 -19.85
CA PHE A 910 31.18 -5.87 -20.11
C PHE A 910 32.59 -5.68 -20.64
N LYS A 911 33.58 -6.36 -20.03
CA LYS A 911 34.97 -6.25 -20.47
C LYS A 911 35.14 -6.77 -21.90
N LYS A 912 34.57 -7.93 -22.23
CA LYS A 912 34.68 -8.58 -23.54
C LYS A 912 33.91 -7.81 -24.64
N LYS A 913 32.69 -7.35 -24.37
CA LYS A 913 31.80 -6.76 -25.38
C LYS A 913 31.86 -5.22 -25.46
N PHE A 914 32.27 -4.56 -24.38
CA PHE A 914 32.31 -3.09 -24.27
C PHE A 914 33.71 -2.55 -23.92
N GLY A 915 34.72 -3.41 -23.77
CA GLY A 915 36.12 -3.04 -23.54
C GLY A 915 36.43 -2.54 -22.12
N LYS A 916 35.40 -2.18 -21.34
CA LYS A 916 35.50 -1.66 -19.97
C LYS A 916 34.36 -2.15 -19.10
N VAL A 917 34.64 -2.27 -17.80
CA VAL A 917 33.63 -2.58 -16.78
C VAL A 917 33.15 -1.28 -16.14
N PRO A 918 31.83 -1.00 -16.09
CA PRO A 918 31.31 0.15 -15.36
C PRO A 918 31.64 0.09 -13.86
N GLU A 919 31.95 1.24 -13.26
CA GLU A 919 32.40 1.31 -11.87
C GLU A 919 31.37 0.75 -10.87
N GLN A 920 30.08 0.90 -11.18
CA GLN A 920 29.00 0.39 -10.34
C GLN A 920 29.00 -1.14 -10.23
N TRP A 921 29.37 -1.85 -11.29
CA TRP A 921 29.48 -3.31 -11.29
C TRP A 921 30.72 -3.80 -10.54
N LEU A 922 31.83 -3.05 -10.62
CA LEU A 922 33.02 -3.31 -9.78
C LEU A 922 32.70 -3.12 -8.29
N LYS A 923 31.98 -2.05 -7.93
CA LYS A 923 31.50 -1.83 -6.56
C LYS A 923 30.59 -2.96 -6.09
N SER A 924 29.65 -3.39 -6.93
CA SER A 924 28.73 -4.50 -6.63
C SER A 924 29.48 -5.81 -6.40
N TYR A 925 30.53 -6.07 -7.19
CA TYR A 925 31.40 -7.25 -7.01
C TYR A 925 32.15 -7.20 -5.68
N THR A 926 32.72 -6.04 -5.34
CA THR A 926 33.42 -5.83 -4.06
C THR A 926 32.49 -6.07 -2.88
N LEU A 927 31.29 -5.48 -2.90
CA LEU A 927 30.27 -5.67 -1.86
C LEU A 927 29.87 -7.15 -1.71
N ALA A 928 29.57 -7.83 -2.82
CA ALA A 928 29.17 -9.23 -2.80
C ALA A 928 30.30 -10.16 -2.31
N SER A 929 31.55 -9.85 -2.65
CA SER A 929 32.73 -10.61 -2.21
C SER A 929 33.00 -10.45 -0.72
N MET A 930 32.78 -9.25 -0.17
CA MET A 930 32.94 -8.97 1.26
C MET A 930 31.90 -9.69 2.12
N GLN A 931 30.66 -9.82 1.63
CA GLN A 931 29.58 -10.54 2.34
C GLN A 931 29.82 -12.05 2.47
N ARG A 932 30.76 -12.64 1.72
CA ARG A 932 31.08 -14.08 1.76
C ARG A 932 32.19 -14.44 2.75
N GLY A 933 33.05 -13.48 3.10
CA GLY A 933 34.04 -13.67 4.17
C GLY A 933 33.37 -13.40 5.52
N GLN A 934 33.68 -14.19 6.55
CA GLN A 934 33.23 -13.94 7.94
C GLN A 934 33.85 -12.67 8.57
N GLU A 935 34.14 -11.63 7.79
CA GLU A 935 34.65 -10.35 8.25
C GLU A 935 33.49 -9.36 8.40
N ARG A 936 32.71 -9.51 9.48
CA ARG A 936 31.75 -8.49 9.95
C ARG A 936 32.43 -7.44 10.83
N GLN A 937 33.63 -6.99 10.48
CA GLN A 937 34.18 -5.76 11.07
C GLN A 937 33.90 -4.58 10.14
N ALA A 938 33.65 -3.41 10.73
CA ALA A 938 33.37 -2.16 10.04
C ALA A 938 34.51 -1.86 9.05
N THR A 939 34.31 -2.22 7.79
CA THR A 939 35.32 -2.00 6.76
C THR A 939 35.42 -0.50 6.52
N SER A 940 36.60 0.09 6.73
CA SER A 940 36.78 1.52 6.52
C SER A 940 36.47 1.89 5.06
N GLN A 941 35.98 3.11 4.83
CA GLN A 941 35.72 3.61 3.48
C GLN A 941 36.98 3.53 2.59
N ALA A 942 38.15 3.74 3.18
CA ALA A 942 39.45 3.60 2.51
C ALA A 942 39.70 2.17 2.02
N GLU A 943 39.41 1.15 2.83
CA GLU A 943 39.58 -0.25 2.47
C GLU A 943 38.57 -0.67 1.38
N PHE A 944 37.32 -0.20 1.44
CA PHE A 944 36.36 -0.42 0.36
C PHE A 944 36.87 0.15 -0.98
N HIS A 945 37.36 1.40 -0.97
CA HIS A 945 37.93 2.02 -2.18
C HIS A 945 39.18 1.29 -2.68
N LEU A 946 40.05 0.80 -1.79
CA LEU A 946 41.21 0.00 -2.14
C LEU A 946 40.78 -1.32 -2.80
N ARG A 947 39.79 -2.03 -2.24
CA ARG A 947 39.25 -3.28 -2.82
C ARG A 947 38.57 -3.05 -4.17
N VAL A 948 37.90 -1.91 -4.38
CA VAL A 948 37.37 -1.51 -5.70
C VAL A 948 38.51 -1.24 -6.68
N ALA A 949 39.60 -0.59 -6.25
CA ALA A 949 40.79 -0.37 -7.08
C ALA A 949 41.47 -1.70 -7.46
N ILE A 950 41.57 -2.66 -6.52
CA ILE A 950 42.07 -4.01 -6.78
C ILE A 950 41.17 -4.75 -7.78
N ALA A 951 39.84 -4.70 -7.63
CA ALA A 951 38.91 -5.28 -8.60
C ALA A 951 39.10 -4.65 -10.00
N LYS A 952 39.26 -3.33 -10.07
CA LYS A 952 39.56 -2.62 -11.32
C LYS A 952 40.86 -3.09 -11.97
N LEU A 953 41.92 -3.30 -11.17
CA LEU A 953 43.20 -3.85 -11.66
C LEU A 953 43.05 -5.30 -12.12
N ARG A 954 42.31 -6.14 -11.38
CA ARG A 954 42.04 -7.54 -11.73
C ARG A 954 41.43 -7.67 -13.13
N TRP A 955 40.35 -6.94 -13.43
CA TRP A 955 39.72 -6.97 -14.75
C TRP A 955 40.51 -6.21 -15.83
N LYS A 956 41.48 -5.37 -15.44
CA LYS A 956 42.46 -4.78 -16.36
C LYS A 956 43.59 -5.75 -16.72
N TRP A 957 43.97 -6.66 -15.81
CA TRP A 957 45.09 -7.60 -15.97
C TRP A 957 44.67 -8.93 -16.58
N LEU A 958 43.53 -9.51 -16.19
CA LEU A 958 43.01 -10.80 -16.69
C LEU A 958 42.76 -10.85 -18.21
N TYR A 959 42.71 -9.70 -18.88
CA TYR A 959 42.44 -9.56 -20.33
C TYR A 959 43.51 -8.72 -21.05
N ARG A 960 44.72 -8.65 -20.47
CA ARG A 960 45.88 -7.96 -21.07
C ARG A 960 46.84 -8.88 -21.83
N ASN A 961 46.51 -10.17 -21.92
CA ASN A 961 47.20 -11.18 -22.74
C ASN A 961 46.27 -11.69 -23.83
#